data_AF-A0A955X778-F1
#
_entry.id   AF-A0A955X778-F1
#
_cell.length_a   1.000
_cell.length_b   1.000
_cell.length_c   1.000
_cell.angle_alpha   90.00
_cell.angle_beta   90.00
_cell.angle_gamma   90.00
#
_symmetry.space_group_name_H-M   'P 1'
#
loop_
_entity.id
_entity.type
_entity.pdbx_description
1 polymer ?
#
loop_
_entity_poly.entity_id
_entity_poly.type
_entity_poly.pdbx_seq_one_letter_code
_entity_poly.pdbx_strand_id
1 'polypeptide(L)'
;MKRVVLMLALAATVAACGGKDLGALLERKQTCDGGTCPPPPPPPPPTCDPSLPDLTCGVGACAIAVPACVDGAPNQCVPPEGSDERCNDVDDDCDGEVDEGCDDDGDQFCDADMEIEGSPRICAKGGTVLDCDDEDPARNPGRTEICDDDIDNDCNGLADYLDFNGCTHITASFQDADGMVTIEHGTTARIRADLTPPTDELERLWVISRALPDANCSPEDVFFEEPVDSAAATQRQVGIVNDPSKLSCEYTLDLRIGGVLADQLRLKMGNARPRVSAVVGAVFDENVLVVVVAEGTNPYLTATVPEDPDLPVTVRWSGRDAGLLECMAPCEGPQMRFITPPSAGTYELQVEAADSFDGVFRARTLRVVVTPCTWLRSGGTGDGSGPAVAAALGALEAAVTAAAAAGTNVCVAAGGRFDVSQPLTLPASVGVLAAFNGSGAPANTVATLRMIGAARLRLATGQTGLLRKLTIQGGDASPIVEVTDASPTLEGVTITSDSGVQQVGLQIRAANRSVNVGLRSTTVRFTGAPVDATGVRVEGVGVPAIARVNGGSDVNITGCRGTCRGVHALGRADARLSGRIIDVEAVGAGSRAHGVELEAAGGEQPTGYVVGYTRITPQTSIDDPADATVAVRLLGTRDVRIASNGVLGPTTQIAGRRFSAALADGEVGSDGTVIRGDSVRLMVEGNRQVAAGLASYAWRNMGCDDTQLNATGTEIGPGILLVGTTTSTVRSNGSNSSRDTGVFGAASSTYLGGAARSLPPIVPGLWTVDTRDVRVAHNEVRSGVLVNLPGCGGDTLPVVEAVRDGLGLELQDALPSEGLRLEANGVVTGRRASFDGLPNLDEGPTRLVAFYGRGSALLVNNYLAATRGTDLVGLYARGGAQLAVINDVIEVEAVAPSASREVAKRGLVAEDMGGGLIDLVNTVVLLRDDAGLTPNPVALDLPDGAPFGQLDNNLLFVEAAERGQRGAYAVVSGQQYGRDAFGAFVALVGGAQNLILPPLFQSHALEHRRSNNRLSDRSPARDAGRAEGAPAEDRFGAPRPQGPGVDIGHHEYAP
;
A
#
# COMPACT_ATOMS: atom_id res chain seq x y z
N MET A 1 39.70 11.69 35.86
CA MET A 1 40.44 12.70 36.64
C MET A 1 41.40 12.00 37.59
N LYS A 2 42.65 11.78 37.15
CA LYS A 2 43.78 11.43 38.02
C LYS A 2 44.41 12.74 38.52
N ARG A 3 44.87 12.76 39.78
CA ARG A 3 45.53 13.86 40.51
C ARG A 3 44.52 14.93 40.95
N VAL A 4 43.98 14.83 42.16
CA VAL A 4 44.45 15.46 43.41
C VAL A 4 43.53 14.82 44.47
N VAL A 5 43.90 13.96 45.42
CA VAL A 5 44.83 14.15 46.55
C VAL A 5 45.31 12.76 47.02
N LEU A 6 46.39 12.27 46.42
CA LEU A 6 47.37 11.44 47.10
C LEU A 6 48.31 12.44 47.78
N MET A 7 48.02 12.84 49.02
CA MET A 7 48.91 13.61 49.90
C MET A 7 48.28 13.80 51.28
N LEU A 8 47.82 12.71 51.91
CA LEU A 8 47.71 12.60 53.37
C LEU A 8 47.58 11.12 53.76
N ALA A 9 48.58 10.34 53.35
CA ALA A 9 49.02 9.22 54.17
C ALA A 9 49.62 9.82 55.46
N LEU A 10 49.18 9.36 56.63
CA LEU A 10 50.02 8.72 57.66
C LEU A 10 49.25 8.62 58.99
N ALA A 11 49.37 7.43 59.61
CA ALA A 11 48.88 6.99 60.92
C ALA A 11 47.42 6.50 60.94
N ALA A 12 47.10 5.28 61.35
CA ALA A 12 47.85 4.13 61.84
C ALA A 12 46.82 2.96 61.88
N THR A 13 47.05 1.82 61.23
CA THR A 13 47.53 0.56 61.85
C THR A 13 47.12 0.33 63.32
N VAL A 14 46.30 -0.73 63.49
CA VAL A 14 46.44 -1.83 64.46
C VAL A 14 45.45 -1.93 65.64
N ALA A 15 44.99 -3.19 65.78
CA ALA A 15 44.41 -3.92 66.92
C ALA A 15 42.88 -3.86 67.04
N ALA A 16 42.14 -4.93 66.73
CA ALA A 16 42.14 -6.27 67.35
C ALA A 16 41.55 -6.29 68.78
N CYS A 17 40.60 -7.21 68.96
CA CYS A 17 39.93 -7.69 70.18
C CYS A 17 38.89 -6.79 70.86
N GLY A 18 37.65 -7.30 70.83
CA GLY A 18 36.93 -7.62 72.06
C GLY A 18 36.11 -6.50 72.68
N GLY A 19 34.79 -6.67 72.64
CA GLY A 19 33.81 -5.76 73.20
C GLY A 19 34.06 -5.35 74.66
N LYS A 20 33.83 -4.06 74.94
CA LYS A 20 32.72 -3.57 75.77
C LYS A 20 32.77 -2.05 75.80
N ASP A 21 31.64 -1.48 75.40
CA ASP A 21 31.02 -0.23 75.82
C ASP A 21 31.93 0.83 76.48
N LEU A 22 32.15 1.93 75.76
CA LEU A 22 32.54 3.21 76.38
C LEU A 22 31.86 4.38 75.67
N GLY A 23 30.53 4.36 75.66
CA GLY A 23 29.75 5.57 75.51
C GLY A 23 29.89 6.47 76.74
N ALA A 24 30.42 7.68 76.52
CA ALA A 24 30.41 8.85 77.40
C ALA A 24 31.55 9.02 78.41
N LEU A 25 32.63 9.67 77.95
CA LEU A 25 33.46 10.57 78.76
C LEU A 25 33.36 12.01 78.21
N LEU A 26 32.37 12.76 78.67
CA LEU A 26 32.42 14.23 78.77
C LEU A 26 31.67 14.66 80.04
N GLU A 27 32.43 15.23 80.99
CA GLU A 27 32.03 15.93 82.24
C GLU A 27 31.16 15.12 83.25
N ARG A 28 31.47 14.92 84.55
CA ARG A 28 32.01 15.82 85.58
C ARG A 28 32.24 15.07 86.91
N LYS A 29 33.19 15.57 87.71
CA LYS A 29 33.37 15.43 89.18
C LYS A 29 33.78 14.07 89.76
N GLN A 30 35.09 13.95 89.97
CA GLN A 30 35.65 13.32 91.17
C GLN A 30 35.20 14.08 92.43
N THR A 31 34.57 13.36 93.36
CA THR A 31 34.65 13.66 94.79
C THR A 31 35.53 12.59 95.42
N CYS A 32 36.78 12.97 95.71
CA CYS A 32 37.57 12.32 96.74
C CYS A 32 37.71 13.32 97.87
N ASP A 33 37.01 13.08 98.97
CA ASP A 33 37.36 13.68 100.26
C ASP A 33 38.57 12.90 100.82
N GLY A 34 39.76 13.50 100.75
CA GLY A 34 40.93 13.18 101.59
C GLY A 34 41.76 11.90 101.31
N GLY A 35 42.80 12.01 100.45
CA GLY A 35 44.19 11.51 100.68
C GLY A 35 44.60 10.00 100.73
N THR A 36 45.07 9.46 99.58
CA THR A 36 46.14 8.44 99.26
C THR A 36 46.12 6.94 99.69
N CYS A 37 46.52 6.00 98.78
CA CYS A 37 47.18 4.68 99.06
C CYS A 37 47.86 3.94 97.82
N PRO A 38 48.88 3.04 97.99
CA PRO A 38 49.86 2.52 96.95
C PRO A 38 49.88 0.95 96.67
N PRO A 39 50.78 0.35 95.81
CA PRO A 39 50.68 -1.04 95.26
C PRO A 39 51.77 -2.12 95.65
N PRO A 40 51.66 -3.44 95.28
CA PRO A 40 52.61 -4.56 95.57
C PRO A 40 53.21 -5.37 94.34
N PRO A 41 54.11 -6.40 94.53
CA PRO A 41 55.09 -6.96 93.52
C PRO A 41 54.88 -8.44 92.99
N PRO A 42 55.74 -9.04 92.09
CA PRO A 42 55.46 -10.30 91.33
C PRO A 42 56.36 -11.58 91.57
N PRO A 43 56.05 -12.80 91.01
CA PRO A 43 56.69 -14.13 91.28
C PRO A 43 57.38 -14.90 90.07
N PRO A 44 58.00 -16.12 90.25
CA PRO A 44 58.88 -16.84 89.27
C PRO A 44 58.25 -18.06 88.48
N PRO A 45 58.93 -18.70 87.47
CA PRO A 45 58.29 -19.53 86.41
C PRO A 45 58.30 -21.10 86.59
N PRO A 46 57.49 -21.88 85.83
CA PRO A 46 57.12 -23.30 86.11
C PRO A 46 57.64 -24.40 85.15
N THR A 47 57.57 -25.69 85.58
CA THR A 47 57.82 -26.96 84.83
C THR A 47 56.51 -27.66 84.38
N CYS A 48 56.44 -28.34 83.22
CA CYS A 48 55.22 -28.93 82.59
C CYS A 48 55.04 -30.45 82.84
N ASP A 49 53.78 -30.95 82.89
CA ASP A 49 53.36 -32.35 83.16
C ASP A 49 52.96 -33.11 81.87
N PRO A 50 53.47 -34.32 81.61
CA PRO A 50 53.15 -35.12 80.40
C PRO A 50 51.75 -35.75 80.36
N SER A 51 50.93 -35.65 81.40
CA SER A 51 49.53 -36.12 81.40
C SER A 51 48.52 -35.14 80.83
N LEU A 52 48.98 -33.97 80.38
CA LEU A 52 48.14 -32.95 79.75
C LEU A 52 47.63 -33.43 78.37
N PRO A 53 46.38 -33.12 78.01
CA PRO A 53 45.84 -33.47 76.70
C PRO A 53 46.63 -32.80 75.58
N ASP A 54 46.62 -33.41 74.39
CA ASP A 54 47.31 -32.88 73.22
C ASP A 54 46.87 -31.44 72.92
N LEU A 55 47.83 -30.61 72.51
CA LEU A 55 47.59 -29.28 71.99
C LEU A 55 47.13 -29.43 70.53
N THR A 56 45.93 -28.96 70.26
CA THR A 56 45.42 -28.81 68.89
C THR A 56 45.65 -27.39 68.41
N CYS A 57 46.19 -27.22 67.22
CA CYS A 57 46.38 -25.93 66.57
C CYS A 57 46.20 -26.06 65.05
N GLY A 58 45.92 -24.93 64.40
CA GLY A 58 45.54 -24.88 62.98
C GLY A 58 44.03 -24.95 62.81
N VAL A 59 43.57 -24.54 61.64
CA VAL A 59 42.17 -24.61 61.17
C VAL A 59 42.18 -25.40 59.86
N GLY A 60 41.02 -25.91 59.43
CA GLY A 60 40.92 -26.57 58.12
C GLY A 60 41.83 -27.78 57.93
N ALA A 61 42.49 -27.84 56.76
CA ALA A 61 43.47 -28.86 56.42
C ALA A 61 44.73 -28.81 57.32
N CYS A 62 45.04 -27.65 57.91
CA CYS A 62 46.19 -27.48 58.81
C CYS A 62 45.92 -27.88 60.26
N ALA A 63 44.71 -28.32 60.60
CA ALA A 63 44.38 -28.74 61.96
C ALA A 63 45.21 -29.97 62.37
N ILE A 64 46.19 -29.77 63.24
CA ILE A 64 47.05 -30.82 63.79
C ILE A 64 46.90 -30.93 65.31
N ALA A 65 47.25 -32.09 65.84
CA ALA A 65 47.35 -32.33 67.28
C ALA A 65 48.76 -32.81 67.63
N VAL A 66 49.40 -32.15 68.60
CA VAL A 66 50.72 -32.55 69.13
C VAL A 66 50.66 -32.69 70.65
N PRO A 67 51.47 -33.57 71.26
CA PRO A 67 51.53 -33.69 72.72
C PRO A 67 51.87 -32.36 73.39
N ALA A 68 51.16 -32.01 74.48
CA ALA A 68 51.38 -30.74 75.20
C ALA A 68 52.73 -30.62 75.90
N CYS A 69 53.43 -31.73 76.09
CA CYS A 69 54.67 -31.79 76.83
C CYS A 69 55.63 -32.76 76.12
N VAL A 70 56.79 -32.27 75.69
CA VAL A 70 57.86 -33.08 75.08
C VAL A 70 59.10 -32.88 75.96
N ASP A 71 59.67 -33.99 76.46
CA ASP A 71 60.84 -34.00 77.34
C ASP A 71 60.73 -33.12 78.61
N GLY A 72 59.52 -32.99 79.17
CA GLY A 72 59.28 -32.28 80.43
C GLY A 72 59.24 -30.74 80.31
N ALA A 73 59.31 -30.23 79.08
CA ALA A 73 59.04 -28.83 78.76
C ALA A 73 57.69 -28.72 78.03
N PRO A 74 56.96 -27.59 78.21
CA PRO A 74 55.76 -27.35 77.43
C PRO A 74 56.13 -27.32 75.94
N ASN A 75 55.47 -28.15 75.16
CA ASN A 75 55.62 -28.19 73.72
C ASN A 75 54.84 -27.04 73.08
N GLN A 76 55.26 -26.60 71.90
CA GLN A 76 54.49 -25.64 71.10
C GLN A 76 53.83 -26.38 69.94
N CYS A 77 52.54 -26.16 69.77
CA CYS A 77 51.84 -26.57 68.56
C CYS A 77 51.97 -25.42 67.56
N VAL A 78 52.69 -25.66 66.47
CA VAL A 78 52.81 -24.73 65.34
C VAL A 78 52.12 -25.40 64.16
N PRO A 79 51.03 -24.82 63.63
CA PRO A 79 50.35 -25.35 62.45
C PRO A 79 51.31 -25.41 61.25
N PRO A 80 51.08 -26.31 60.29
CA PRO A 80 51.70 -26.22 58.97
C PRO A 80 51.42 -24.84 58.33
N GLU A 81 52.31 -24.38 57.47
CA GLU A 81 51.98 -23.25 56.59
C GLU A 81 50.96 -23.75 55.55
N GLY A 82 49.86 -23.00 55.37
CA GLY A 82 48.85 -23.27 54.34
C GLY A 82 49.43 -23.14 52.94
N SER A 83 48.75 -23.75 51.97
CA SER A 83 49.01 -23.57 50.54
C SER A 83 48.16 -22.42 49.97
N ASP A 84 48.35 -22.10 48.68
CA ASP A 84 47.39 -21.24 47.98
C ASP A 84 46.02 -21.92 47.93
N GLU A 85 44.95 -21.16 48.13
CA GLU A 85 43.58 -21.67 48.21
C GLU A 85 43.13 -22.29 46.87
N ARG A 86 42.36 -23.36 46.98
CA ARG A 86 41.79 -24.11 45.84
C ARG A 86 40.33 -24.32 46.09
N CYS A 87 39.52 -24.28 45.04
CA CYS A 87 38.08 -24.52 45.14
C CYS A 87 37.81 -26.02 45.21
N ASN A 88 37.92 -26.61 46.40
CA ASN A 88 37.90 -28.05 46.62
C ASN A 88 37.11 -28.50 47.88
N ASP A 89 36.31 -27.61 48.48
CA ASP A 89 35.59 -27.80 49.76
C ASP A 89 36.53 -27.96 50.98
N VAL A 90 37.78 -27.50 50.90
CA VAL A 90 38.80 -27.57 51.96
C VAL A 90 39.52 -26.23 52.11
N ASP A 91 39.60 -25.76 53.34
CA ASP A 91 40.47 -24.65 53.80
C ASP A 91 41.94 -25.06 53.63
N ASP A 92 42.56 -24.69 52.51
CA ASP A 92 43.92 -25.05 52.09
C ASP A 92 44.95 -24.04 52.60
N ASP A 93 44.56 -22.77 52.73
CA ASP A 93 45.40 -21.67 53.19
C ASP A 93 45.43 -21.51 54.74
N CYS A 94 44.48 -22.18 55.41
CA CYS A 94 44.36 -22.34 56.84
C CYS A 94 44.01 -21.06 57.60
N ASP A 95 43.30 -20.13 56.94
CA ASP A 95 42.78 -18.90 57.53
C ASP A 95 41.45 -19.09 58.30
N GLY A 96 40.77 -20.21 58.03
CA GLY A 96 39.54 -20.64 58.69
C GLY A 96 38.23 -20.41 57.93
N GLU A 97 38.28 -19.80 56.74
CA GLU A 97 37.22 -19.88 55.75
C GLU A 97 37.48 -21.09 54.82
N VAL A 98 36.51 -21.45 53.96
CA VAL A 98 36.66 -22.58 53.03
C VAL A 98 36.30 -22.07 51.65
N ASP A 99 37.19 -22.30 50.68
CA ASP A 99 37.05 -21.89 49.28
C ASP A 99 36.81 -20.37 49.12
N GLU A 100 37.52 -19.52 49.87
CA GLU A 100 37.42 -18.07 49.71
C GLU A 100 38.00 -17.62 48.36
N GLY A 101 37.34 -16.64 47.73
CA GLY A 101 37.71 -16.17 46.39
C GLY A 101 37.26 -17.08 45.24
N CYS A 102 36.55 -18.18 45.53
CA CYS A 102 36.11 -19.11 44.49
C CYS A 102 34.80 -18.72 43.78
N ASP A 103 34.04 -17.77 44.33
CA ASP A 103 32.77 -17.23 43.80
C ASP A 103 32.65 -15.79 44.30
N ASP A 104 33.31 -14.87 43.60
CA ASP A 104 33.53 -13.49 44.07
C ASP A 104 32.27 -12.62 44.04
N ASP A 105 31.34 -12.92 43.13
CA ASP A 105 30.08 -12.19 42.96
C ASP A 105 28.83 -12.93 43.50
N GLY A 106 28.97 -14.21 43.87
CA GLY A 106 27.98 -15.02 44.55
C GLY A 106 26.93 -15.66 43.63
N ASP A 107 27.22 -15.84 42.35
CA ASP A 107 26.28 -16.38 41.38
C ASP A 107 26.34 -17.91 41.19
N GLN A 108 27.32 -18.53 41.86
CA GLN A 108 27.64 -19.95 41.93
C GLN A 108 28.45 -20.50 40.76
N PHE A 109 29.06 -19.66 39.93
CA PHE A 109 30.12 -20.04 39.00
C PHE A 109 31.49 -19.81 39.62
N CYS A 110 32.48 -20.59 39.17
CA CYS A 110 33.79 -20.57 39.80
C CYS A 110 34.68 -19.54 39.10
N ASP A 111 35.46 -18.79 39.89
CA ASP A 111 36.46 -17.86 39.39
C ASP A 111 37.45 -18.56 38.45
N ALA A 112 37.66 -17.97 37.26
CA ALA A 112 38.50 -18.53 36.21
C ALA A 112 40.00 -18.60 36.58
N ASP A 113 40.47 -17.75 37.48
CA ASP A 113 41.85 -17.65 37.95
C ASP A 113 42.16 -18.59 39.13
N MET A 114 41.15 -19.27 39.71
CA MET A 114 41.30 -20.21 40.82
C MET A 114 41.48 -21.67 40.38
N GLU A 115 42.23 -22.46 41.16
CA GLU A 115 42.40 -23.91 40.90
C GLU A 115 41.18 -24.68 41.44
N ILE A 116 40.36 -25.22 40.53
CA ILE A 116 39.14 -25.96 40.88
C ILE A 116 39.41 -27.47 40.94
N GLU A 117 39.06 -28.12 42.04
CA GLU A 117 39.10 -29.58 42.18
C GLU A 117 37.71 -30.16 42.44
N GLY A 118 37.18 -30.90 41.47
CA GLY A 118 35.90 -31.61 41.61
C GLY A 118 34.69 -30.71 41.32
N SER A 119 33.79 -30.58 42.29
CA SER A 119 32.56 -29.78 42.16
C SER A 119 32.28 -29.12 43.51
N PRO A 120 33.08 -28.09 43.86
CA PRO A 120 33.00 -27.42 45.15
C PRO A 120 31.61 -26.82 45.38
N ARG A 121 31.19 -26.74 46.64
CA ARG A 121 29.85 -26.30 47.00
C ARG A 121 29.61 -24.82 46.80
N ILE A 122 30.67 -24.00 46.93
CA ILE A 122 30.55 -22.55 46.84
C ILE A 122 30.14 -22.14 45.42
N CYS A 123 30.79 -22.68 44.40
CA CYS A 123 30.44 -22.51 43.00
C CYS A 123 29.79 -23.76 42.38
N ALA A 124 28.65 -24.15 42.95
CA ALA A 124 27.93 -25.39 42.59
C ALA A 124 27.48 -25.49 41.12
N LYS A 125 27.45 -24.39 40.36
CA LYS A 125 27.10 -24.38 38.92
C LYS A 125 28.33 -24.39 38.00
N GLY A 126 29.52 -24.01 38.49
CA GLY A 126 30.69 -23.70 37.67
C GLY A 126 31.84 -24.72 37.65
N GLY A 127 31.71 -25.90 38.27
CA GLY A 127 32.85 -26.82 38.44
C GLY A 127 33.66 -27.20 37.18
N THR A 128 33.08 -27.12 35.97
CA THR A 128 33.81 -27.28 34.69
C THR A 128 33.58 -26.14 33.69
N VAL A 129 32.81 -25.12 34.06
CA VAL A 129 32.47 -23.98 33.20
C VAL A 129 32.74 -22.73 34.02
N LEU A 130 33.73 -21.95 33.60
CA LEU A 130 34.25 -20.80 34.35
C LEU A 130 33.40 -19.57 34.12
N ASP A 131 33.37 -18.68 35.10
CA ASP A 131 32.81 -17.34 34.96
C ASP A 131 33.68 -16.49 34.01
N CYS A 132 33.05 -15.59 33.25
CA CYS A 132 33.75 -14.63 32.40
C CYS A 132 33.82 -13.22 33.00
N ASP A 133 33.04 -12.92 34.06
CA ASP A 133 33.11 -11.65 34.78
C ASP A 133 32.86 -11.88 36.28
N ASP A 134 33.92 -12.19 37.02
CA ASP A 134 33.89 -12.57 38.45
C ASP A 134 33.42 -11.42 39.40
N GLU A 135 33.12 -10.23 38.86
CA GLU A 135 32.60 -9.09 39.62
C GLU A 135 31.09 -8.81 39.35
N ASP A 136 30.47 -9.47 38.36
CA ASP A 136 29.08 -9.20 37.94
C ASP A 136 28.23 -10.48 37.86
N PRO A 137 27.33 -10.72 38.84
CA PRO A 137 26.54 -11.94 38.93
C PRO A 137 25.45 -12.01 37.84
N ALA A 138 25.43 -11.04 36.92
CA ALA A 138 24.63 -11.04 35.72
C ALA A 138 25.30 -11.60 34.47
N ARG A 139 26.61 -11.91 34.52
CA ARG A 139 27.41 -12.30 33.37
C ARG A 139 28.11 -13.63 33.62
N ASN A 140 27.40 -14.72 33.39
CA ASN A 140 27.89 -16.05 33.74
C ASN A 140 27.35 -17.12 32.78
N PRO A 141 27.95 -18.32 32.77
CA PRO A 141 27.52 -19.38 31.88
C PRO A 141 26.03 -19.72 31.95
N GLY A 142 25.33 -19.52 30.83
CA GLY A 142 23.91 -19.84 30.70
C GLY A 142 22.95 -18.75 31.18
N ARG A 143 23.43 -17.50 31.34
CA ARG A 143 22.55 -16.33 31.34
C ARG A 143 21.89 -16.14 29.99
N THR A 144 20.89 -15.27 29.96
CA THR A 144 20.28 -14.85 28.70
C THR A 144 21.07 -13.65 28.20
N GLU A 145 21.55 -13.75 26.97
CA GLU A 145 22.22 -12.65 26.27
C GLU A 145 21.30 -11.42 26.15
N ILE A 146 21.86 -10.25 26.44
CA ILE A 146 21.25 -8.95 26.19
C ILE A 146 21.76 -8.51 24.81
N CYS A 147 20.87 -8.42 23.83
CA CYS A 147 21.28 -8.38 22.42
C CYS A 147 21.80 -7.03 21.89
N ASP A 148 22.13 -6.08 22.76
CA ASP A 148 22.41 -4.68 22.39
C ASP A 148 23.37 -3.94 23.32
N ASP A 149 24.15 -4.64 24.16
CA ASP A 149 25.04 -4.00 25.15
C ASP A 149 26.55 -4.24 24.93
N ASP A 150 26.93 -4.91 23.83
CA ASP A 150 28.30 -5.26 23.42
C ASP A 150 29.03 -6.16 24.45
N ILE A 151 28.29 -6.88 25.31
CA ILE A 151 28.83 -7.73 26.38
C ILE A 151 28.37 -9.17 26.18
N ASP A 152 29.30 -10.14 26.32
CA ASP A 152 28.98 -11.57 26.39
C ASP A 152 28.40 -11.89 27.78
N ASN A 153 27.07 -11.85 27.93
CA ASN A 153 26.44 -12.04 29.23
C ASN A 153 26.34 -13.53 29.60
N ASP A 154 26.32 -14.43 28.62
CA ASP A 154 26.18 -15.87 28.85
C ASP A 154 27.52 -16.65 28.83
N CYS A 155 28.64 -15.93 28.72
CA CYS A 155 30.01 -16.41 28.71
C CYS A 155 30.29 -17.50 27.67
N ASN A 156 29.62 -17.44 26.52
CA ASN A 156 29.80 -18.44 25.45
C ASN A 156 30.87 -18.06 24.42
N GLY A 157 31.48 -16.88 24.56
CA GLY A 157 32.54 -16.32 23.72
C GLY A 157 32.03 -15.44 22.57
N LEU A 158 30.74 -15.10 22.56
CA LEU A 158 30.07 -14.27 21.56
C LEU A 158 29.25 -13.20 22.29
N ALA A 159 29.20 -11.99 21.73
CA ALA A 159 28.43 -10.87 22.30
C ALA A 159 27.28 -10.45 21.37
N ASP A 160 26.14 -10.10 21.95
CA ASP A 160 24.95 -9.56 21.28
C ASP A 160 24.48 -10.41 20.08
N TYR A 161 24.25 -9.78 18.92
CA TYR A 161 23.82 -10.41 17.68
C TYR A 161 24.88 -11.32 17.03
N LEU A 162 26.10 -11.36 17.58
CA LEU A 162 27.08 -12.40 17.23
C LEU A 162 26.82 -13.70 17.98
N ASP A 163 26.08 -13.66 19.10
CA ASP A 163 25.63 -14.84 19.82
C ASP A 163 24.32 -15.41 19.23
N PHE A 164 24.45 -16.57 18.59
CA PHE A 164 23.34 -17.26 17.94
C PHE A 164 22.43 -18.03 18.90
N ASN A 165 22.81 -18.18 20.17
CA ASN A 165 22.07 -18.98 21.16
C ASN A 165 21.27 -18.15 22.18
N GLY A 166 21.43 -16.82 22.22
CA GLY A 166 20.58 -15.90 22.98
C GLY A 166 19.84 -14.86 22.12
N CYS A 167 20.36 -14.52 20.93
CA CYS A 167 19.86 -13.41 20.11
C CYS A 167 19.31 -13.81 18.73
N THR A 168 18.34 -13.04 18.23
CA THR A 168 17.85 -13.21 16.85
C THR A 168 18.78 -12.53 15.85
N HIS A 169 19.51 -13.32 15.08
CA HIS A 169 20.46 -12.85 14.07
C HIS A 169 19.80 -11.97 12.98
N ILE A 170 20.24 -10.72 12.85
CA ILE A 170 19.80 -9.79 11.79
C ILE A 170 20.79 -9.82 10.63
N THR A 171 20.38 -10.44 9.53
CA THR A 171 21.07 -10.31 8.24
C THR A 171 20.53 -9.12 7.46
N ALA A 172 21.40 -8.51 6.66
CA ALA A 172 20.99 -7.68 5.54
C ALA A 172 21.38 -8.34 4.23
N SER A 173 20.56 -8.16 3.21
CA SER A 173 20.97 -8.50 1.84
C SER A 173 20.51 -7.42 0.88
N PHE A 174 21.43 -6.91 0.07
CA PHE A 174 21.08 -6.03 -1.04
C PHE A 174 20.15 -6.75 -2.03
N GLN A 175 18.96 -6.19 -2.29
CA GLN A 175 17.91 -6.80 -3.12
C GLN A 175 18.28 -6.97 -4.60
N ASP A 176 19.38 -6.37 -5.08
CA ASP A 176 19.62 -6.19 -6.52
C ASP A 176 20.99 -6.63 -7.05
N ALA A 177 21.90 -7.19 -6.26
CA ALA A 177 23.23 -7.48 -6.79
C ALA A 177 24.05 -8.51 -6.02
N ASP A 178 24.07 -9.74 -6.55
CA ASP A 178 25.17 -10.69 -6.37
C ASP A 178 26.44 -10.23 -7.16
N GLY A 179 26.70 -8.91 -7.28
CA GLY A 179 27.67 -8.36 -8.25
C GLY A 179 27.94 -6.85 -8.17
N MET A 180 28.26 -6.23 -9.32
CA MET A 180 28.65 -4.82 -9.45
C MET A 180 27.51 -4.00 -10.07
N VAL A 181 27.07 -2.94 -9.37
CA VAL A 181 26.04 -1.98 -9.81
C VAL A 181 26.71 -0.82 -10.54
N THR A 182 26.22 -0.50 -11.75
CA THR A 182 26.72 0.64 -12.53
C THR A 182 25.76 1.82 -12.39
N ILE A 183 26.25 2.98 -11.96
CA ILE A 183 25.48 4.22 -11.82
C ILE A 183 25.99 5.22 -12.87
N GLU A 184 25.09 5.75 -13.71
CA GLU A 184 25.47 6.72 -14.75
C GLU A 184 25.86 8.06 -14.11
N HIS A 185 26.93 8.71 -14.59
CA HIS A 185 27.37 10.00 -14.06
C HIS A 185 26.24 11.04 -14.10
N GLY A 186 26.07 11.81 -13.04
CA GLY A 186 25.00 12.81 -12.93
C GLY A 186 23.59 12.23 -12.73
N THR A 187 23.46 10.91 -12.58
CA THR A 187 22.22 10.24 -12.18
C THR A 187 22.34 9.67 -10.76
N THR A 188 21.21 9.26 -10.20
CA THR A 188 21.14 8.59 -8.90
C THR A 188 20.44 7.25 -9.04
N ALA A 189 20.96 6.22 -8.38
CA ALA A 189 20.34 4.91 -8.26
C ALA A 189 19.76 4.73 -6.86
N ARG A 190 18.68 3.95 -6.73
CA ARG A 190 18.07 3.63 -5.45
C ARG A 190 18.51 2.23 -5.06
N ILE A 191 19.28 2.12 -3.98
CA ILE A 191 19.83 0.85 -3.48
C ILE A 191 19.03 0.45 -2.24
N ARG A 192 18.56 -0.79 -2.19
CA ARG A 192 17.77 -1.34 -1.08
C ARG A 192 18.44 -2.59 -0.53
N ALA A 193 18.54 -2.68 0.79
CA ALA A 193 18.84 -3.91 1.50
C ALA A 193 17.66 -4.32 2.37
N ASP A 194 17.26 -5.59 2.29
CA ASP A 194 16.25 -6.15 3.18
C ASP A 194 16.90 -6.68 4.46
N LEU A 195 16.23 -6.45 5.58
CA LEU A 195 16.63 -6.92 6.91
C LEU A 195 15.84 -8.17 7.27
N THR A 196 16.54 -9.20 7.77
CA THR A 196 15.93 -10.44 8.24
C THR A 196 16.53 -10.86 9.58
N PRO A 197 15.77 -10.85 10.70
CA PRO A 197 14.39 -10.37 10.81
C PRO A 197 14.28 -8.83 10.71
N PRO A 198 13.07 -8.31 10.46
CA PRO A 198 12.82 -6.86 10.49
C PRO A 198 13.11 -6.23 11.86
N THR A 199 13.83 -5.12 11.92
CA THR A 199 14.10 -4.33 13.14
C THR A 199 14.26 -2.84 12.82
N ASP A 200 13.80 -1.94 13.69
CA ASP A 200 14.01 -0.48 13.59
C ASP A 200 15.03 0.06 14.62
N GLU A 201 15.57 -0.80 15.49
CA GLU A 201 16.30 -0.37 16.70
C GLU A 201 17.83 -0.26 16.50
N LEU A 202 18.36 -0.77 15.39
CA LEU A 202 19.81 -0.78 15.14
C LEU A 202 20.25 0.31 14.16
N GLU A 203 21.40 0.93 14.45
CA GLU A 203 22.03 1.91 13.56
C GLU A 203 22.42 1.26 12.21
N ARG A 204 22.05 1.93 11.11
CA ARG A 204 22.29 1.48 9.73
C ARG A 204 23.24 2.42 9.02
N LEU A 205 24.50 2.05 8.94
CA LEU A 205 25.54 2.90 8.40
C LEU A 205 25.94 2.44 6.99
N TRP A 206 25.76 3.32 6.02
CA TRP A 206 26.17 3.12 4.62
C TRP A 206 27.47 3.87 4.36
N VAL A 207 28.55 3.16 4.04
CA VAL A 207 29.89 3.75 3.90
C VAL A 207 30.52 3.33 2.58
N ILE A 208 31.15 4.27 1.88
CA ILE A 208 32.11 3.90 0.83
C ILE A 208 33.42 3.51 1.49
N SER A 209 33.64 2.22 1.65
CA SER A 209 34.83 1.67 2.30
C SER A 209 36.06 1.67 1.38
N ARG A 210 35.85 1.78 0.06
CA ARG A 210 36.91 1.74 -0.94
C ARG A 210 36.56 2.50 -2.21
N ALA A 211 37.54 3.18 -2.81
CA ALA A 211 37.44 3.83 -4.12
C ALA A 211 38.70 3.53 -4.94
N LEU A 212 38.57 2.76 -6.02
CA LEU A 212 39.68 2.32 -6.87
C LEU A 212 39.54 2.86 -8.30
N PRO A 213 40.65 3.16 -9.01
CA PRO A 213 42.01 3.29 -8.48
C PRO A 213 42.18 4.57 -7.64
N ASP A 214 42.89 4.47 -6.50
CA ASP A 214 43.03 5.52 -5.47
C ASP A 214 43.55 6.87 -6.00
N ALA A 215 44.26 6.89 -7.13
CA ALA A 215 44.89 8.10 -7.67
C ALA A 215 43.88 9.12 -8.26
N ASN A 216 42.74 8.66 -8.78
CA ASN A 216 41.74 9.50 -9.44
C ASN A 216 40.33 9.40 -8.81
N CYS A 217 40.13 8.48 -7.86
CA CYS A 217 38.84 8.16 -7.28
C CYS A 217 38.85 8.47 -5.78
N SER A 218 37.82 9.14 -5.29
CA SER A 218 37.63 9.51 -3.89
C SER A 218 36.29 8.94 -3.39
N PRO A 219 36.19 8.49 -2.13
CA PRO A 219 34.90 8.19 -1.50
C PRO A 219 33.89 9.36 -1.61
N GLU A 220 34.37 10.60 -1.68
CA GLU A 220 33.53 11.81 -1.85
C GLU A 220 32.92 11.95 -3.25
N ASP A 221 33.40 11.17 -4.23
CA ASP A 221 32.81 11.15 -5.58
C ASP A 221 31.41 10.50 -5.59
N VAL A 222 31.07 9.76 -4.54
CA VAL A 222 29.76 9.16 -4.30
C VAL A 222 29.03 9.98 -3.24
N PHE A 223 27.84 10.45 -3.57
CA PHE A 223 26.99 11.15 -2.64
C PHE A 223 25.75 10.34 -2.33
N PHE A 224 25.25 10.54 -1.11
CA PHE A 224 24.07 9.87 -0.61
C PHE A 224 22.99 10.90 -0.30
N GLU A 225 21.75 10.59 -0.65
CA GLU A 225 20.59 11.28 -0.10
C GLU A 225 20.19 10.68 1.26
N GLU A 226 19.18 11.25 1.91
CA GLU A 226 18.63 10.73 3.16
C GLU A 226 18.11 9.29 2.97
N PRO A 227 18.42 8.37 3.89
CA PRO A 227 17.92 7.01 3.82
C PRO A 227 16.41 6.97 4.09
N VAL A 228 15.75 5.98 3.48
CA VAL A 228 14.37 5.60 3.76
C VAL A 228 14.43 4.24 4.45
N ASP A 229 14.30 4.27 5.76
CA ASP A 229 14.38 3.12 6.64
C ASP A 229 12.99 2.63 7.05
N SER A 230 12.83 1.31 7.08
CA SER A 230 11.69 0.59 7.65
C SER A 230 12.20 -0.64 8.39
N ALA A 231 11.36 -1.27 9.23
CA ALA A 231 11.79 -2.44 9.98
C ALA A 231 12.38 -3.52 9.07
N ALA A 232 11.75 -3.75 7.91
CA ALA A 232 12.12 -4.84 7.01
C ALA A 232 13.20 -4.47 5.99
N ALA A 233 13.59 -3.20 5.88
CA ALA A 233 14.51 -2.77 4.83
C ALA A 233 15.11 -1.38 5.09
N THR A 234 16.34 -1.19 4.62
CA THR A 234 16.99 0.10 4.48
C THR A 234 17.20 0.43 3.02
N GLN A 235 16.92 1.67 2.62
CA GLN A 235 17.07 2.10 1.24
C GLN A 235 17.72 3.47 1.16
N ARG A 236 18.65 3.66 0.22
CA ARG A 236 19.31 4.95 0.03
C ARG A 236 19.46 5.29 -1.44
N GLN A 237 19.26 6.57 -1.77
CA GLN A 237 19.55 7.07 -3.11
C GLN A 237 21.03 7.43 -3.18
N VAL A 238 21.74 6.77 -4.09
CA VAL A 238 23.19 6.87 -4.27
C VAL A 238 23.47 7.48 -5.63
N GLY A 239 24.16 8.60 -5.67
CA GLY A 239 24.61 9.23 -6.90
C GLY A 239 26.12 9.30 -6.97
N ILE A 240 26.63 9.40 -8.19
CA ILE A 240 28.05 9.65 -8.43
C ILE A 240 28.18 10.96 -9.20
N VAL A 241 29.19 11.76 -8.86
CA VAL A 241 29.42 13.09 -9.44
C VAL A 241 29.35 13.09 -10.98
N ASN A 242 28.83 14.18 -11.55
CA ASN A 242 28.78 14.37 -13.00
C ASN A 242 30.17 14.80 -13.54
N ASP A 243 31.14 13.88 -13.52
CA ASP A 243 32.51 14.12 -13.99
C ASP A 243 33.02 12.91 -14.81
N PRO A 244 33.15 13.05 -16.15
CA PRO A 244 33.64 11.97 -17.01
C PRO A 244 35.05 11.46 -16.66
N SER A 245 35.87 12.24 -15.95
CA SER A 245 37.20 11.79 -15.52
C SER A 245 37.16 10.64 -14.51
N LYS A 246 36.00 10.41 -13.88
CA LYS A 246 35.76 9.40 -12.85
C LYS A 246 35.21 8.07 -13.40
N LEU A 247 35.09 7.92 -14.72
CA LEU A 247 34.49 6.73 -15.36
C LEU A 247 35.30 5.43 -15.17
N SER A 248 36.57 5.50 -14.78
CA SER A 248 37.38 4.34 -14.40
C SER A 248 37.21 3.92 -12.94
N CYS A 249 36.42 4.65 -12.15
CA CYS A 249 36.30 4.45 -10.72
C CYS A 249 35.31 3.33 -10.35
N GLU A 250 35.74 2.48 -9.42
CA GLU A 250 34.97 1.44 -8.76
C GLU A 250 34.96 1.68 -7.25
N TYR A 251 33.78 1.67 -6.65
CA TYR A 251 33.57 1.94 -5.24
C TYR A 251 33.03 0.69 -4.53
N THR A 252 33.37 0.52 -3.26
CA THR A 252 32.76 -0.52 -2.41
C THR A 252 31.88 0.16 -1.39
N LEU A 253 30.60 -0.18 -1.41
CA LEU A 253 29.57 0.27 -0.49
C LEU A 253 29.35 -0.81 0.57
N ASP A 254 29.71 -0.49 1.80
CA ASP A 254 29.47 -1.32 2.97
C ASP A 254 28.15 -0.90 3.60
N LEU A 255 27.28 -1.88 3.89
CA LEU A 255 26.18 -1.70 4.82
C LEU A 255 26.56 -2.30 6.16
N ARG A 256 26.57 -1.48 7.20
CA ARG A 256 26.83 -1.89 8.58
C ARG A 256 25.57 -1.77 9.42
N ILE A 257 25.31 -2.78 10.25
CA ILE A 257 24.20 -2.82 11.20
C ILE A 257 24.81 -2.97 12.59
N GLY A 258 24.54 -2.04 13.49
CA GLY A 258 25.14 -2.06 14.84
C GLY A 258 26.67 -2.03 14.82
N GLY A 259 27.28 -1.38 13.82
CA GLY A 259 28.74 -1.29 13.66
C GLY A 259 29.42 -2.45 12.89
N VAL A 260 28.78 -3.62 12.80
CA VAL A 260 29.30 -4.78 12.05
C VAL A 260 28.87 -4.76 10.59
N LEU A 261 29.76 -5.22 9.71
CA LEU A 261 29.51 -5.32 8.27
C LEU A 261 28.45 -6.39 7.99
N ALA A 262 27.26 -5.96 7.58
CA ALA A 262 26.14 -6.85 7.27
C ALA A 262 26.18 -7.34 5.82
N ASP A 263 26.49 -6.46 4.86
CA ASP A 263 26.64 -6.81 3.44
C ASP A 263 27.52 -5.79 2.69
N GLN A 264 28.00 -6.16 1.49
CA GLN A 264 28.80 -5.30 0.61
C GLN A 264 28.29 -5.29 -0.82
N LEU A 265 28.31 -4.10 -1.42
CA LEU A 265 27.93 -3.87 -2.81
C LEU A 265 29.04 -3.13 -3.57
N ARG A 266 29.37 -3.57 -4.77
CA ARG A 266 30.33 -2.82 -5.63
C ARG A 266 29.59 -1.86 -6.54
N LEU A 267 30.01 -0.60 -6.57
CA LEU A 267 29.51 0.42 -7.48
C LEU A 267 30.56 0.72 -8.55
N LYS A 268 30.11 1.09 -9.74
CA LYS A 268 30.97 1.58 -10.82
C LYS A 268 30.33 2.76 -11.50
N MET A 269 31.11 3.78 -11.83
CA MET A 269 30.60 4.89 -12.63
C MET A 269 30.42 4.45 -14.09
N GLY A 270 29.23 4.69 -14.63
CA GLY A 270 28.87 4.44 -16.02
C GLY A 270 28.79 5.72 -16.83
N ASN A 271 29.11 5.62 -18.12
CA ASN A 271 28.76 6.63 -19.11
C ASN A 271 27.39 6.29 -19.72
N ALA A 272 26.47 7.26 -19.77
CA ALA A 272 25.15 7.07 -20.36
C ALA A 272 25.27 6.93 -21.88
N ARG A 273 25.44 5.69 -22.34
CA ARG A 273 25.81 5.43 -23.74
C ARG A 273 24.71 5.90 -24.70
N PRO A 274 25.02 6.68 -25.74
CA PRO A 274 24.02 7.09 -26.72
C PRO A 274 23.48 5.86 -27.44
N ARG A 275 22.15 5.80 -27.53
CA ARG A 275 21.42 4.73 -28.23
C ARG A 275 20.46 5.35 -29.23
N VAL A 276 20.28 4.69 -30.37
CA VAL A 276 19.27 5.08 -31.35
C VAL A 276 17.89 4.86 -30.72
N SER A 277 17.13 5.94 -30.51
CA SER A 277 15.81 5.90 -29.89
C SER A 277 14.73 5.52 -30.90
N ALA A 278 14.86 6.00 -32.14
CA ALA A 278 13.99 5.67 -33.25
C ALA A 278 14.69 5.88 -34.60
N VAL A 279 14.11 5.30 -35.65
CA VAL A 279 14.32 5.77 -37.03
C VAL A 279 12.97 6.29 -37.52
N VAL A 280 12.95 7.47 -38.16
CA VAL A 280 11.70 8.10 -38.64
C VAL A 280 10.96 7.14 -39.57
N GLY A 281 9.71 6.83 -39.21
CA GLY A 281 8.87 5.88 -39.95
C GLY A 281 9.06 4.41 -39.56
N ALA A 282 9.99 4.08 -38.66
CA ALA A 282 10.20 2.72 -38.16
C ALA A 282 9.18 2.36 -37.07
N VAL A 283 8.86 1.07 -36.97
CA VAL A 283 8.10 0.47 -35.87
C VAL A 283 9.06 -0.32 -35.01
N PHE A 284 8.83 -0.28 -33.71
CA PHE A 284 9.61 -1.04 -32.75
C PHE A 284 9.00 -2.43 -32.59
N ASP A 285 9.74 -3.47 -32.99
CA ASP A 285 9.39 -4.88 -32.77
C ASP A 285 10.47 -5.51 -31.90
N GLU A 286 10.17 -5.66 -30.60
CA GLU A 286 11.08 -6.13 -29.55
C GLU A 286 12.45 -5.43 -29.52
N ASN A 287 13.42 -5.89 -30.34
CA ASN A 287 14.78 -5.36 -30.42
C ASN A 287 15.16 -4.83 -31.83
N VAL A 288 14.28 -4.98 -32.82
CA VAL A 288 14.54 -4.63 -34.22
C VAL A 288 13.65 -3.45 -34.61
N LEU A 289 14.27 -2.43 -35.21
CA LEU A 289 13.52 -1.37 -35.87
C LEU A 289 13.09 -1.88 -37.24
N VAL A 290 11.80 -1.82 -37.56
CA VAL A 290 11.28 -2.26 -38.85
C VAL A 290 10.74 -1.05 -39.61
N VAL A 291 11.35 -0.73 -40.75
CA VAL A 291 10.79 0.25 -41.70
C VAL A 291 10.27 -0.53 -42.89
N VAL A 292 9.00 -0.36 -43.21
CA VAL A 292 8.45 -0.86 -44.47
C VAL A 292 8.63 0.22 -45.52
N VAL A 293 9.13 -0.13 -46.71
CA VAL A 293 9.33 0.79 -47.83
C VAL A 293 8.63 0.21 -49.06
N ALA A 294 8.06 1.06 -49.90
CA ALA A 294 7.50 0.59 -51.16
C ALA A 294 8.62 0.32 -52.18
N GLU A 295 8.55 -0.84 -52.84
CA GLU A 295 9.43 -1.18 -53.96
C GLU A 295 9.41 -0.06 -55.02
N GLY A 296 10.59 0.32 -55.51
CA GLY A 296 10.74 1.39 -56.50
C GLY A 296 10.71 2.82 -55.93
N THR A 297 10.64 3.01 -54.60
CA THR A 297 10.79 4.32 -53.94
C THR A 297 12.15 4.49 -53.29
N ASN A 298 12.61 5.74 -53.08
CA ASN A 298 13.93 6.02 -52.49
C ASN A 298 13.81 6.96 -51.25
N PRO A 299 13.36 6.44 -50.09
CA PRO A 299 13.08 7.25 -48.90
C PRO A 299 14.35 7.64 -48.12
N TYR A 300 14.28 8.76 -47.39
CA TYR A 300 15.27 9.11 -46.38
C TYR A 300 15.01 8.37 -45.07
N LEU A 301 16.05 7.75 -44.53
CA LEU A 301 16.09 7.16 -43.19
C LEU A 301 16.71 8.19 -42.23
N THR A 302 16.01 8.57 -41.17
CA THR A 302 16.54 9.51 -40.16
C THR A 302 16.61 8.84 -38.80
N ALA A 303 17.80 8.68 -38.22
CA ALA A 303 18.00 8.17 -36.87
C ALA A 303 17.83 9.30 -35.85
N THR A 304 17.12 9.01 -34.77
CA THR A 304 16.97 9.89 -33.61
C THR A 304 17.88 9.36 -32.51
N VAL A 305 18.76 10.22 -31.99
CA VAL A 305 19.65 9.94 -30.86
C VAL A 305 19.50 11.06 -29.83
N PRO A 306 19.58 10.77 -28.52
CA PRO A 306 19.66 11.80 -27.48
C PRO A 306 20.85 12.72 -27.76
N GLU A 307 20.67 14.02 -27.58
CA GLU A 307 21.79 14.96 -27.56
C GLU A 307 22.54 14.77 -26.23
N ASP A 308 23.85 14.53 -26.32
CA ASP A 308 24.76 14.61 -25.18
C ASP A 308 25.41 16.01 -25.22
N PRO A 309 25.18 16.86 -24.21
CA PRO A 309 25.70 18.22 -24.20
C PRO A 309 27.23 18.28 -24.01
N ASP A 310 27.83 17.23 -23.45
CA ASP A 310 29.24 17.19 -23.10
C ASP A 310 30.09 16.53 -24.20
N LEU A 311 29.49 15.66 -25.04
CA LEU A 311 30.19 14.93 -26.09
C LEU A 311 29.41 14.85 -27.42
N PRO A 312 30.07 15.03 -28.58
CA PRO A 312 29.42 14.84 -29.87
C PRO A 312 29.04 13.35 -30.10
N VAL A 313 27.76 13.10 -30.38
CA VAL A 313 27.25 11.77 -30.75
C VAL A 313 27.37 11.55 -32.26
N THR A 314 28.05 10.48 -32.65
CA THR A 314 28.20 10.07 -34.05
C THR A 314 27.23 8.93 -34.36
N VAL A 315 26.45 9.07 -35.45
CA VAL A 315 25.58 8.02 -35.96
C VAL A 315 26.24 7.36 -37.17
N ARG A 316 26.38 6.03 -37.11
CA ARG A 316 26.99 5.22 -38.16
C ARG A 316 25.99 4.20 -38.68
N TRP A 317 25.94 4.05 -40.00
CA TRP A 317 25.14 3.04 -40.68
C TRP A 317 26.07 1.98 -41.26
N SER A 318 25.86 0.74 -40.85
CA SER A 318 26.65 -0.44 -41.16
C SER A 318 25.72 -1.63 -41.48
N GLY A 319 26.26 -2.84 -41.59
CA GLY A 319 25.47 -4.05 -41.86
C GLY A 319 25.53 -4.51 -43.32
N ARG A 320 24.86 -5.65 -43.58
CA ARG A 320 24.95 -6.39 -44.84
C ARG A 320 24.57 -5.52 -46.04
N ASP A 321 23.54 -4.70 -45.89
CA ASP A 321 22.92 -3.96 -47.00
C ASP A 321 23.29 -2.46 -46.99
N ALA A 322 24.26 -2.05 -46.16
CA ALA A 322 24.68 -0.64 -46.05
C ALA A 322 25.29 -0.08 -47.35
N GLY A 323 25.86 -0.94 -48.20
CA GLY A 323 26.36 -0.55 -49.52
C GLY A 323 25.27 -0.11 -50.50
N LEU A 324 23.99 -0.24 -50.14
CA LEU A 324 22.87 0.28 -50.91
C LEU A 324 22.53 1.74 -50.58
N LEU A 325 23.22 2.37 -49.63
CA LEU A 325 23.00 3.77 -49.22
C LEU A 325 23.92 4.74 -50.02
N GLU A 326 23.48 5.99 -50.25
CA GLU A 326 24.19 7.07 -50.97
C GLU A 326 25.47 7.56 -50.24
N CYS A 327 26.41 6.65 -50.00
CA CYS A 327 27.63 6.86 -49.21
C CYS A 327 28.60 5.69 -49.40
N MET A 328 29.90 5.92 -49.16
CA MET A 328 30.85 4.81 -49.03
C MET A 328 30.76 4.28 -47.60
N ALA A 329 30.36 3.02 -47.43
CA ALA A 329 30.26 2.41 -46.11
C ALA A 329 31.63 2.35 -45.39
N PRO A 330 31.69 2.63 -44.07
CA PRO A 330 30.58 2.95 -43.18
C PRO A 330 30.05 4.35 -43.41
N CYS A 331 28.73 4.51 -43.33
CA CYS A 331 28.11 5.76 -43.67
C CYS A 331 27.76 6.58 -42.43
N GLU A 332 28.23 7.83 -42.37
CA GLU A 332 28.14 8.68 -41.18
C GLU A 332 27.07 9.77 -41.34
N GLY A 333 26.30 9.99 -40.27
CA GLY A 333 25.28 11.04 -40.18
C GLY A 333 23.90 10.52 -39.75
N PRO A 334 23.05 11.39 -39.20
CA PRO A 334 21.72 11.00 -38.74
C PRO A 334 20.73 10.74 -39.88
N GLN A 335 21.03 11.10 -41.14
CA GLN A 335 20.11 10.98 -42.28
C GLN A 335 20.75 10.32 -43.49
N MET A 336 20.16 9.23 -43.99
CA MET A 336 20.66 8.44 -45.12
C MET A 336 19.59 8.16 -46.18
N ARG A 337 20.01 7.78 -47.38
CA ARG A 337 19.14 7.47 -48.52
C ARG A 337 19.71 6.32 -49.35
N PHE A 338 18.90 5.58 -50.13
CA PHE A 338 19.39 4.50 -50.99
C PHE A 338 19.99 5.04 -52.32
N ILE A 339 21.07 4.42 -52.85
CA ILE A 339 21.71 4.80 -54.13
C ILE A 339 20.72 4.70 -55.29
N THR A 340 19.96 3.61 -55.29
CA THR A 340 18.87 3.35 -56.23
C THR A 340 17.68 2.83 -55.45
N PRO A 341 16.44 3.02 -55.95
CA PRO A 341 15.27 2.45 -55.32
C PRO A 341 15.44 0.93 -55.12
N PRO A 342 15.36 0.43 -53.88
CA PRO A 342 15.55 -0.99 -53.62
C PRO A 342 14.39 -1.83 -54.19
N SER A 343 14.71 -3.06 -54.59
CA SER A 343 13.76 -4.07 -55.04
C SER A 343 13.01 -4.70 -53.86
N ALA A 344 11.95 -5.46 -54.14
CA ALA A 344 11.27 -6.25 -53.11
C ALA A 344 12.26 -7.16 -52.35
N GLY A 345 12.22 -7.09 -51.03
CA GLY A 345 13.18 -7.81 -50.19
C GLY A 345 13.23 -7.28 -48.77
N THR A 346 13.97 -7.97 -47.93
CA THR A 346 14.29 -7.50 -46.59
C THR A 346 15.77 -7.16 -46.57
N TYR A 347 16.07 -5.91 -46.26
CA TYR A 347 17.43 -5.40 -46.12
C TYR A 347 17.72 -5.19 -44.65
N GLU A 348 18.94 -5.50 -44.27
CA GLU A 348 19.40 -5.37 -42.90
C GLU A 348 20.52 -4.33 -42.84
N LEU A 349 20.19 -3.23 -42.18
CA LEU A 349 21.11 -2.19 -41.80
C LEU A 349 21.33 -2.30 -40.29
N GLN A 350 22.52 -1.96 -39.83
CA GLN A 350 22.77 -1.64 -38.45
C GLN A 350 22.90 -0.13 -38.35
N VAL A 351 22.12 0.46 -37.47
CA VAL A 351 22.26 1.85 -37.09
C VAL A 351 22.89 1.89 -35.71
N GLU A 352 24.02 2.55 -35.63
CA GLU A 352 24.87 2.56 -34.47
C GLU A 352 25.04 3.99 -33.98
N ALA A 353 24.95 4.18 -32.68
CA ALA A 353 25.30 5.44 -32.04
C ALA A 353 26.52 5.20 -31.14
N ALA A 354 27.47 6.11 -31.19
CA ALA A 354 28.59 6.18 -30.26
C ALA A 354 28.84 7.63 -29.88
N ASP A 355 29.24 7.86 -28.64
CA ASP A 355 29.87 9.11 -28.24
C ASP A 355 31.37 9.04 -28.53
N SER A 356 32.06 10.16 -28.30
CA SER A 356 33.50 10.27 -28.49
C SER A 356 34.35 9.72 -27.32
N PHE A 357 33.72 9.22 -26.25
CA PHE A 357 34.41 8.76 -25.04
C PHE A 357 34.77 7.28 -25.09
N ASP A 358 33.80 6.38 -25.29
CA ASP A 358 34.10 4.93 -25.28
C ASP A 358 34.28 4.33 -26.69
N GLY A 359 33.82 5.04 -27.72
CA GLY A 359 33.86 4.56 -29.11
C GLY A 359 33.09 3.25 -29.33
N VAL A 360 32.30 2.80 -28.34
CA VAL A 360 31.53 1.57 -28.39
C VAL A 360 30.18 1.87 -28.98
N PHE A 361 30.07 1.57 -30.27
CA PHE A 361 28.82 1.64 -31.01
C PHE A 361 27.75 0.72 -30.41
N ARG A 362 26.63 1.30 -29.98
CA ARG A 362 25.42 0.53 -29.66
C ARG A 362 24.56 0.43 -30.91
N ALA A 363 24.65 -0.74 -31.53
CA ALA A 363 23.88 -1.07 -32.72
C ALA A 363 22.42 -1.36 -32.37
N ARG A 364 21.52 -0.86 -33.21
CA ARG A 364 20.21 -1.46 -33.42
C ARG A 364 20.15 -2.01 -34.82
N THR A 365 19.59 -3.20 -34.95
CA THR A 365 19.23 -3.74 -36.26
C THR A 365 18.03 -2.95 -36.78
N LEU A 366 18.21 -2.33 -37.94
CA LEU A 366 17.14 -1.79 -38.76
C LEU A 366 16.87 -2.77 -39.90
N ARG A 367 15.70 -3.39 -39.85
CA ARG A 367 15.17 -4.19 -40.93
C ARG A 367 14.34 -3.29 -41.85
N VAL A 368 14.86 -3.02 -43.05
CA VAL A 368 14.11 -2.33 -44.10
C VAL A 368 13.40 -3.38 -44.95
N VAL A 369 12.10 -3.54 -44.74
CA VAL A 369 11.28 -4.46 -45.52
C VAL A 369 10.74 -3.70 -46.72
N VAL A 370 11.35 -3.90 -47.87
CA VAL A 370 10.85 -3.35 -49.13
C VAL A 370 9.79 -4.31 -49.64
N THR A 371 8.53 -3.91 -49.51
CA THR A 371 7.42 -4.75 -49.93
C THR A 371 6.98 -4.38 -51.34
N PRO A 372 6.81 -5.38 -52.22
CA PRO A 372 6.04 -5.16 -53.44
C PRO A 372 4.62 -4.78 -53.00
N CYS A 373 4.06 -3.75 -53.63
CA CYS A 373 2.82 -3.13 -53.18
C CYS A 373 1.90 -2.81 -54.36
N THR A 374 0.63 -3.16 -54.24
CA THR A 374 -0.43 -2.70 -55.14
C THR A 374 -0.89 -1.31 -54.68
N TRP A 375 -0.63 -0.30 -55.49
CA TRP A 375 -0.94 1.08 -55.14
C TRP A 375 -2.41 1.43 -55.36
N LEU A 376 -3.01 2.10 -54.39
CA LEU A 376 -4.34 2.68 -54.45
C LEU A 376 -4.24 4.21 -54.25
N ARG A 377 -4.67 4.99 -55.23
CA ARG A 377 -4.79 6.46 -55.17
C ARG A 377 -6.26 6.86 -55.17
N SER A 378 -6.58 7.89 -54.39
CA SER A 378 -7.92 8.50 -54.41
C SER A 378 -8.13 9.33 -55.67
N GLY A 379 -9.22 9.09 -56.40
CA GLY A 379 -9.74 9.99 -57.44
C GLY A 379 -9.01 10.04 -58.80
N GLY A 380 -8.11 9.11 -59.13
CA GLY A 380 -7.33 9.16 -60.38
C GLY A 380 -7.77 8.17 -61.46
N THR A 381 -8.06 8.66 -62.67
CA THR A 381 -8.10 7.88 -63.94
C THR A 381 -6.82 8.06 -64.78
N GLY A 382 -5.66 8.37 -64.17
CA GLY A 382 -4.47 8.78 -64.93
C GLY A 382 -3.11 8.55 -64.24
N ASP A 383 -2.27 7.81 -64.96
CA ASP A 383 -0.80 7.74 -65.00
C ASP A 383 0.07 8.64 -64.08
N GLY A 384 0.39 8.13 -62.89
CA GLY A 384 1.62 8.49 -62.17
C GLY A 384 2.57 7.29 -62.16
N SER A 385 3.75 7.43 -62.76
CA SER A 385 4.67 6.35 -63.15
C SER A 385 5.17 5.43 -62.02
N GLY A 386 4.72 4.18 -62.09
CA GLY A 386 5.29 2.93 -61.54
C GLY A 386 4.72 1.76 -62.35
N PRO A 387 5.35 0.57 -62.42
CA PRO A 387 4.98 -0.46 -63.40
C PRO A 387 3.60 -1.07 -63.09
N ALA A 388 2.58 -0.53 -63.76
CA ALA A 388 1.34 -1.17 -64.20
C ALA A 388 0.54 -2.04 -63.20
N VAL A 389 -0.20 -1.42 -62.27
CA VAL A 389 -1.62 -1.77 -61.96
C VAL A 389 -2.42 -0.52 -61.52
N ALA A 390 -2.09 0.68 -62.01
CA ALA A 390 -2.77 1.92 -61.59
C ALA A 390 -4.05 2.23 -62.40
N ALA A 391 -4.32 1.51 -63.50
CA ALA A 391 -5.44 1.83 -64.40
C ALA A 391 -6.73 1.02 -64.14
N ALA A 392 -6.74 0.05 -63.21
CA ALA A 392 -7.86 -0.90 -63.09
C ALA A 392 -8.65 -0.85 -61.77
N LEU A 393 -8.13 -0.24 -60.70
CA LEU A 393 -8.64 -0.48 -59.35
C LEU A 393 -9.19 0.81 -58.75
N GLY A 394 -10.29 1.30 -59.33
CA GLY A 394 -11.07 2.41 -58.76
C GLY A 394 -11.75 2.07 -57.42
N ALA A 395 -11.62 0.84 -56.93
CA ALA A 395 -12.18 0.36 -55.67
C ALA A 395 -11.14 -0.42 -54.84
N LEU A 396 -11.11 -0.17 -53.52
CA LEU A 396 -10.23 -0.84 -52.56
C LEU A 396 -10.38 -2.37 -52.57
N GLU A 397 -11.58 -2.89 -52.80
CA GLU A 397 -11.84 -4.33 -52.95
C GLU A 397 -11.00 -4.95 -54.09
N ALA A 398 -10.90 -4.22 -55.20
CA ALA A 398 -10.13 -4.64 -56.36
C ALA A 398 -8.62 -4.55 -56.08
N ALA A 399 -8.17 -3.54 -55.32
CA ALA A 399 -6.79 -3.44 -54.83
C ALA A 399 -6.41 -4.59 -53.90
N VAL A 400 -7.28 -4.95 -52.96
CA VAL A 400 -7.06 -6.12 -52.08
C VAL A 400 -7.04 -7.41 -52.89
N THR A 401 -7.93 -7.57 -53.87
CA THR A 401 -7.96 -8.74 -54.75
C THR A 401 -6.70 -8.85 -55.60
N ALA A 402 -6.25 -7.74 -56.18
CA ALA A 402 -5.03 -7.69 -56.98
C ALA A 402 -3.78 -7.89 -56.13
N ALA A 403 -3.75 -7.33 -54.93
CA ALA A 403 -2.67 -7.55 -53.96
C ALA A 403 -2.62 -9.02 -53.51
N ALA A 404 -3.77 -9.64 -53.25
CA ALA A 404 -3.86 -11.06 -52.96
C ALA A 404 -3.35 -11.93 -54.11
N ALA A 405 -3.75 -11.60 -55.35
CA ALA A 405 -3.31 -12.32 -56.55
C ALA A 405 -1.80 -12.15 -56.81
N ALA A 406 -1.25 -10.97 -56.49
CA ALA A 406 0.16 -10.66 -56.65
C ALA A 406 1.03 -11.09 -55.45
N GLY A 407 0.41 -11.53 -54.33
CA GLY A 407 1.12 -11.79 -53.08
C GLY A 407 1.77 -10.53 -52.46
N THR A 408 1.16 -9.37 -52.66
CA THR A 408 1.67 -8.05 -52.25
C THR A 408 0.77 -7.40 -51.20
N ASN A 409 1.23 -6.31 -50.58
CA ASN A 409 0.38 -5.46 -49.72
C ASN A 409 -0.37 -4.40 -50.55
N VAL A 410 -1.45 -3.85 -50.02
CA VAL A 410 -2.11 -2.66 -50.61
C VAL A 410 -1.48 -1.40 -50.02
N CYS A 411 -0.86 -0.56 -50.85
CA CYS A 411 -0.31 0.72 -50.43
C CYS A 411 -1.26 1.86 -50.80
N VAL A 412 -1.76 2.60 -49.81
CA VAL A 412 -2.66 3.75 -50.03
C VAL A 412 -1.86 5.04 -50.03
N ALA A 413 -1.83 5.72 -51.17
CA ALA A 413 -1.26 7.06 -51.30
C ALA A 413 -2.21 8.11 -50.67
N ALA A 414 -1.62 9.06 -49.95
CA ALA A 414 -2.30 9.98 -49.04
C ALA A 414 -3.55 10.70 -49.60
N GLY A 415 -4.61 10.80 -48.77
CA GLY A 415 -5.71 11.78 -48.90
C GLY A 415 -6.93 11.33 -49.69
N GLY A 416 -7.73 10.39 -49.17
CA GLY A 416 -8.93 9.93 -49.90
C GLY A 416 -9.99 9.19 -49.11
N ARG A 417 -11.21 9.19 -49.66
CA ARG A 417 -12.36 8.40 -49.20
C ARG A 417 -12.57 7.21 -50.14
N PHE A 418 -12.70 6.02 -49.56
CA PHE A 418 -13.04 4.78 -50.27
C PHE A 418 -14.36 4.25 -49.70
N ASP A 419 -15.38 4.16 -50.57
CA ASP A 419 -16.65 3.56 -50.19
C ASP A 419 -16.61 2.04 -50.51
N VAL A 420 -17.02 1.22 -49.54
CA VAL A 420 -17.01 -0.25 -49.64
C VAL A 420 -18.45 -0.73 -49.49
N SER A 421 -18.92 -1.50 -50.47
CA SER A 421 -20.33 -1.95 -50.52
C SER A 421 -20.51 -3.40 -50.05
N GLN A 422 -19.42 -4.16 -49.93
CA GLN A 422 -19.41 -5.55 -49.49
C GLN A 422 -18.40 -5.75 -48.34
N PRO A 423 -18.45 -6.86 -47.58
CA PRO A 423 -17.45 -7.15 -46.55
C PRO A 423 -16.02 -7.20 -47.13
N LEU A 424 -15.12 -6.37 -46.58
CA LEU A 424 -13.71 -6.37 -46.97
C LEU A 424 -12.95 -7.32 -46.04
N THR A 425 -12.55 -8.48 -46.55
CA THR A 425 -11.67 -9.41 -45.83
C THR A 425 -10.24 -9.22 -46.33
N LEU A 426 -9.29 -8.97 -45.42
CA LEU A 426 -7.87 -8.94 -45.76
C LEU A 426 -7.29 -10.36 -45.64
N PRO A 427 -6.84 -11.01 -46.75
CA PRO A 427 -6.19 -12.31 -46.69
C PRO A 427 -4.96 -12.28 -45.76
N ALA A 428 -4.59 -13.42 -45.17
CA ALA A 428 -3.47 -13.50 -44.22
C ALA A 428 -2.14 -12.94 -44.77
N SER A 429 -1.96 -12.96 -46.09
CA SER A 429 -0.78 -12.46 -46.82
C SER A 429 -0.84 -10.98 -47.23
N VAL A 430 -1.96 -10.28 -47.04
CA VAL A 430 -2.19 -8.93 -47.57
C VAL A 430 -2.49 -7.95 -46.45
N GLY A 431 -1.53 -7.08 -46.15
CA GLY A 431 -1.72 -5.89 -45.30
C GLY A 431 -2.16 -4.67 -46.11
N VAL A 432 -2.79 -3.70 -45.43
CA VAL A 432 -3.05 -2.36 -45.99
C VAL A 432 -2.11 -1.36 -45.32
N LEU A 433 -1.21 -0.76 -46.10
CA LEU A 433 -0.22 0.20 -45.66
C LEU A 433 -0.63 1.60 -46.12
N ALA A 434 -1.04 2.46 -45.18
CA ALA A 434 -1.27 3.87 -45.47
C ALA A 434 0.01 4.66 -45.16
N ALA A 435 0.40 5.54 -46.10
CA ALA A 435 1.53 6.49 -46.03
C ALA A 435 2.86 6.04 -46.66
N PHE A 436 3.03 6.38 -47.93
CA PHE A 436 4.36 6.56 -48.53
C PHE A 436 4.33 7.75 -49.49
N ASN A 437 4.80 8.90 -49.04
CA ASN A 437 5.58 9.78 -49.89
C ASN A 437 6.85 10.15 -49.11
N GLY A 438 8.00 9.78 -49.67
CA GLY A 438 9.33 9.85 -49.07
C GLY A 438 9.90 11.25 -48.87
N SER A 439 9.07 12.23 -48.50
CA SER A 439 9.51 13.56 -48.10
C SER A 439 8.55 14.05 -47.03
N GLY A 440 8.87 13.78 -45.76
CA GLY A 440 8.15 14.29 -44.60
C GLY A 440 6.63 14.38 -44.81
N ALA A 441 5.93 13.25 -44.82
CA ALA A 441 4.47 13.28 -44.87
C ALA A 441 4.00 14.16 -43.69
N PRO A 442 3.25 15.25 -43.94
CA PRO A 442 2.68 16.05 -42.86
C PRO A 442 1.85 15.11 -41.98
N ALA A 443 1.83 15.37 -40.68
CA ALA A 443 1.24 14.50 -39.64
C ALA A 443 -0.23 14.07 -39.89
N ASN A 444 -0.89 14.58 -40.93
CA ASN A 444 -2.34 14.62 -41.15
C ASN A 444 -2.86 13.75 -42.31
N THR A 445 -2.08 12.79 -42.84
CA THR A 445 -2.63 11.87 -43.85
C THR A 445 -3.63 10.90 -43.21
N VAL A 446 -4.90 11.01 -43.60
CA VAL A 446 -6.03 10.18 -43.15
C VAL A 446 -6.66 9.50 -44.37
N ALA A 447 -6.88 8.18 -44.30
CA ALA A 447 -7.70 7.46 -45.27
C ALA A 447 -9.05 7.15 -44.65
N THR A 448 -10.15 7.42 -45.35
CA THR A 448 -11.51 7.14 -44.84
C THR A 448 -12.14 5.98 -45.60
N LEU A 449 -12.41 4.87 -44.93
CA LEU A 449 -13.28 3.79 -45.40
C LEU A 449 -14.70 4.09 -44.98
N ARG A 450 -15.66 4.12 -45.90
CA ARG A 450 -17.08 4.13 -45.55
C ARG A 450 -17.72 2.84 -45.99
N MET A 451 -18.28 2.11 -45.03
CA MET A 451 -18.94 0.84 -45.26
C MET A 451 -20.45 1.09 -45.45
N ILE A 452 -21.04 0.47 -46.47
CA ILE A 452 -22.46 0.61 -46.80
C ILE A 452 -23.20 -0.70 -46.45
N GLY A 453 -24.36 -0.60 -45.81
CA GLY A 453 -25.16 -1.77 -45.40
C GLY A 453 -24.42 -2.66 -44.39
N ALA A 454 -24.51 -3.99 -44.56
CA ALA A 454 -23.90 -4.98 -43.68
C ALA A 454 -22.37 -5.21 -43.91
N ALA A 455 -21.69 -4.27 -44.56
CA ALA A 455 -20.25 -4.35 -44.83
C ALA A 455 -19.41 -4.15 -43.56
N ARG A 456 -18.40 -5.00 -43.37
CA ARG A 456 -17.44 -4.98 -42.25
C ARG A 456 -16.01 -5.25 -42.72
N LEU A 457 -15.03 -4.77 -41.96
CA LEU A 457 -13.61 -5.06 -42.17
C LEU A 457 -13.21 -6.29 -41.34
N ARG A 458 -12.73 -7.36 -41.98
CA ARG A 458 -12.24 -8.56 -41.29
C ARG A 458 -10.75 -8.75 -41.52
N LEU A 459 -9.99 -8.85 -40.43
CA LEU A 459 -8.57 -9.21 -40.46
C LEU A 459 -8.44 -10.73 -40.42
N ALA A 460 -7.81 -11.33 -41.43
CA ALA A 460 -7.67 -12.78 -41.48
C ALA A 460 -6.77 -13.33 -40.39
N THR A 461 -7.08 -14.57 -39.99
CA THR A 461 -6.23 -15.41 -39.16
C THR A 461 -4.79 -15.40 -39.67
N GLY A 462 -3.84 -15.20 -38.78
CA GLY A 462 -2.42 -15.14 -39.15
C GLY A 462 -1.82 -13.73 -39.12
N GLN A 463 -2.62 -12.68 -39.32
CA GLN A 463 -2.08 -11.33 -39.49
C GLN A 463 -1.45 -10.76 -38.22
N THR A 464 -0.26 -10.16 -38.35
CA THR A 464 0.53 -9.51 -37.27
C THR A 464 0.98 -8.09 -37.62
N GLY A 465 0.51 -7.53 -38.74
CA GLY A 465 0.94 -6.25 -39.27
C GLY A 465 0.40 -5.02 -38.51
N LEU A 466 0.85 -3.84 -38.94
CA LEU A 466 0.47 -2.54 -38.40
C LEU A 466 -0.52 -1.84 -39.33
N LEU A 467 -1.64 -1.36 -38.79
CA LEU A 467 -2.60 -0.49 -39.47
C LEU A 467 -2.54 0.90 -38.85
N ARG A 468 -2.24 1.94 -39.66
CA ARG A 468 -2.11 3.33 -39.18
C ARG A 468 -3.11 4.30 -39.82
N LYS A 469 -3.56 5.30 -39.04
CA LYS A 469 -4.25 6.52 -39.51
C LYS A 469 -5.45 6.27 -40.44
N LEU A 470 -6.25 5.26 -40.09
CA LEU A 470 -7.41 4.82 -40.86
C LEU A 470 -8.69 5.30 -40.16
N THR A 471 -9.55 6.03 -40.87
CA THR A 471 -10.91 6.33 -40.44
C THR A 471 -11.86 5.33 -41.06
N ILE A 472 -12.67 4.64 -40.26
CA ILE A 472 -13.66 3.67 -40.71
C ILE A 472 -15.02 4.19 -40.27
N GLN A 473 -15.89 4.53 -41.22
CA GLN A 473 -17.28 4.88 -40.98
C GLN A 473 -18.14 3.64 -41.25
N GLY A 474 -18.67 3.02 -40.19
CA GLY A 474 -19.49 1.81 -40.26
C GLY A 474 -20.92 2.07 -40.77
N GLY A 475 -21.47 1.08 -41.48
CA GLY A 475 -22.89 0.98 -41.83
C GLY A 475 -23.65 0.12 -40.81
N ASP A 476 -24.73 -0.57 -41.22
CA ASP A 476 -25.57 -1.43 -40.35
C ASP A 476 -24.91 -2.78 -39.95
N ALA A 477 -23.57 -2.86 -40.00
CA ALA A 477 -22.81 -4.09 -39.74
C ALA A 477 -22.36 -4.21 -38.27
N SER A 478 -22.38 -5.44 -37.74
CA SER A 478 -21.91 -5.76 -36.39
C SER A 478 -21.10 -7.06 -36.42
N PRO A 479 -19.80 -7.06 -36.05
CA PRO A 479 -18.95 -5.89 -35.77
C PRO A 479 -18.54 -5.10 -37.02
N ILE A 480 -18.19 -3.82 -36.86
CA ILE A 480 -17.62 -2.94 -37.90
C ILE A 480 -16.21 -3.41 -38.28
N VAL A 481 -15.36 -3.66 -37.27
CA VAL A 481 -14.03 -4.26 -37.43
C VAL A 481 -13.97 -5.57 -36.65
N GLU A 482 -13.62 -6.65 -37.33
CA GLU A 482 -13.47 -7.98 -36.75
C GLU A 482 -12.01 -8.44 -36.85
N VAL A 483 -11.40 -8.75 -35.71
CA VAL A 483 -10.08 -9.36 -35.59
C VAL A 483 -10.25 -10.76 -35.04
N THR A 484 -10.13 -11.77 -35.89
CA THR A 484 -10.35 -13.17 -35.49
C THR A 484 -9.07 -13.97 -35.68
N ASP A 485 -8.52 -14.50 -34.59
CA ASP A 485 -7.26 -15.23 -34.55
C ASP A 485 -6.09 -14.45 -35.21
N ALA A 486 -6.05 -13.13 -35.06
CA ALA A 486 -5.02 -12.24 -35.61
C ALA A 486 -4.49 -11.29 -34.52
N SER A 487 -3.22 -10.93 -34.59
CA SER A 487 -2.51 -10.10 -33.59
C SER A 487 -1.94 -8.80 -34.20
N PRO A 488 -2.75 -7.95 -34.86
CA PRO A 488 -2.28 -6.70 -35.45
C PRO A 488 -2.07 -5.60 -34.40
N THR A 489 -1.36 -4.54 -34.79
CA THR A 489 -1.38 -3.25 -34.08
C THR A 489 -2.20 -2.22 -34.87
N LEU A 490 -3.19 -1.60 -34.22
CA LEU A 490 -3.98 -0.49 -34.73
C LEU A 490 -3.46 0.81 -34.11
N GLU A 491 -2.97 1.75 -34.92
CA GLU A 491 -2.41 3.02 -34.45
C GLU A 491 -3.02 4.25 -35.14
N GLY A 492 -3.64 5.16 -34.40
CA GLY A 492 -4.33 6.31 -34.99
C GLY A 492 -5.57 5.89 -35.80
N VAL A 493 -6.14 4.71 -35.52
CA VAL A 493 -7.36 4.23 -36.20
C VAL A 493 -8.57 4.89 -35.55
N THR A 494 -9.45 5.48 -36.36
CA THR A 494 -10.72 6.07 -35.91
C THR A 494 -11.86 5.22 -36.46
N ILE A 495 -12.69 4.64 -35.60
CA ILE A 495 -13.89 3.89 -35.98
C ILE A 495 -15.09 4.75 -35.58
N THR A 496 -15.94 5.13 -36.54
CA THR A 496 -17.17 5.88 -36.30
C THR A 496 -18.40 5.11 -36.79
N SER A 497 -19.52 5.18 -36.08
CA SER A 497 -20.82 4.68 -36.57
C SER A 497 -21.92 5.70 -36.28
N ASP A 498 -22.80 5.90 -37.26
CA ASP A 498 -24.00 6.74 -37.16
C ASP A 498 -25.31 5.93 -37.24
N SER A 499 -25.22 4.60 -37.18
CA SER A 499 -26.37 3.70 -37.38
C SER A 499 -27.22 3.53 -36.12
N GLY A 500 -28.54 3.33 -36.28
CA GLY A 500 -29.48 3.03 -35.19
C GLY A 500 -29.67 1.55 -34.87
N VAL A 501 -28.79 0.65 -35.32
CA VAL A 501 -28.90 -0.81 -35.11
C VAL A 501 -27.94 -1.32 -34.02
N GLN A 502 -28.04 -2.60 -33.66
CA GLN A 502 -27.08 -3.25 -32.75
C GLN A 502 -25.67 -3.31 -33.35
N GLN A 503 -24.68 -2.81 -32.62
CA GLN A 503 -23.36 -2.50 -33.16
C GLN A 503 -22.23 -2.90 -32.21
N VAL A 504 -21.19 -3.50 -32.78
CA VAL A 504 -19.88 -3.67 -32.14
C VAL A 504 -18.84 -2.93 -32.99
N GLY A 505 -18.08 -2.01 -32.41
CA GLY A 505 -17.14 -1.19 -33.17
C GLY A 505 -15.92 -2.01 -33.57
N LEU A 506 -15.20 -2.49 -32.57
CA LEU A 506 -14.08 -3.40 -32.73
C LEU A 506 -14.35 -4.68 -31.96
N GLN A 507 -14.38 -5.81 -32.65
CA GLN A 507 -14.41 -7.13 -32.03
C GLN A 507 -13.05 -7.81 -32.19
N ILE A 508 -12.49 -8.28 -31.08
CA ILE A 508 -11.28 -9.08 -30.99
C ILE A 508 -11.69 -10.45 -30.49
N ARG A 509 -11.42 -11.49 -31.27
CA ARG A 509 -11.83 -12.86 -30.99
C ARG A 509 -10.65 -13.82 -31.11
N ALA A 510 -10.36 -14.54 -30.03
CA ALA A 510 -9.44 -15.67 -30.02
C ALA A 510 -10.26 -16.96 -29.99
N ALA A 511 -10.32 -17.68 -31.11
CA ALA A 511 -11.11 -18.90 -31.27
C ALA A 511 -10.23 -20.15 -31.35
N ASN A 512 -9.09 -20.08 -32.04
CA ASN A 512 -8.21 -21.22 -32.27
C ASN A 512 -6.80 -21.02 -31.71
N ARG A 513 -6.38 -19.76 -31.50
CA ARG A 513 -5.05 -19.43 -30.96
C ARG A 513 -5.10 -18.14 -30.17
N SER A 514 -4.09 -17.94 -29.32
CA SER A 514 -3.97 -16.69 -28.57
C SER A 514 -3.80 -15.50 -29.50
N VAL A 515 -4.50 -14.42 -29.16
CA VAL A 515 -4.53 -13.17 -29.92
C VAL A 515 -3.94 -12.06 -29.06
N ASN A 516 -3.13 -11.18 -29.65
CA ASN A 516 -2.59 -9.99 -28.98
C ASN A 516 -2.77 -8.77 -29.89
N VAL A 517 -3.80 -7.97 -29.63
CA VAL A 517 -4.11 -6.77 -30.42
C VAL A 517 -3.62 -5.53 -29.68
N GLY A 518 -2.75 -4.74 -30.32
CA GLY A 518 -2.32 -3.45 -29.80
C GLY A 518 -3.20 -2.31 -30.33
N LEU A 519 -3.78 -1.48 -29.46
CA LEU A 519 -4.45 -0.23 -29.84
C LEU A 519 -3.61 0.95 -29.35
N ARG A 520 -3.25 1.89 -30.23
CA ARG A 520 -2.43 3.07 -29.90
C ARG A 520 -3.06 4.32 -30.51
N SER A 521 -3.42 5.32 -29.72
CA SER A 521 -4.15 6.51 -30.20
C SER A 521 -5.38 6.16 -31.05
N THR A 522 -6.07 5.07 -30.71
CA THR A 522 -7.23 4.57 -31.44
C THR A 522 -8.49 5.18 -30.86
N THR A 523 -9.38 5.68 -31.71
CA THR A 523 -10.65 6.29 -31.31
C THR A 523 -11.80 5.43 -31.80
N VAL A 524 -12.68 4.98 -30.91
CA VAL A 524 -13.97 4.37 -31.28
C VAL A 524 -15.07 5.33 -30.89
N ARG A 525 -15.92 5.75 -31.84
CA ARG A 525 -16.98 6.72 -31.61
C ARG A 525 -18.31 6.24 -32.19
N PHE A 526 -19.37 6.25 -31.40
CA PHE A 526 -20.73 6.09 -31.91
C PHE A 526 -21.56 7.34 -31.69
N THR A 527 -22.28 7.74 -32.72
CA THR A 527 -23.23 8.86 -32.75
C THR A 527 -24.55 8.33 -33.31
N GLY A 528 -25.72 8.88 -32.94
CA GLY A 528 -27.00 8.51 -33.58
C GLY A 528 -27.84 7.39 -32.95
N ALA A 529 -27.66 7.09 -31.66
CA ALA A 529 -28.52 6.20 -30.88
C ALA A 529 -28.62 4.71 -31.32
N PRO A 530 -27.49 3.99 -31.41
CA PRO A 530 -27.51 2.54 -31.60
C PRO A 530 -28.20 1.84 -30.42
N VAL A 531 -28.83 0.68 -30.68
CA VAL A 531 -29.38 -0.20 -29.63
C VAL A 531 -28.29 -1.19 -29.19
N ASP A 532 -28.09 -1.48 -27.91
CA ASP A 532 -27.09 -2.44 -27.40
C ASP A 532 -25.68 -2.33 -28.03
N ALA A 533 -25.05 -1.16 -27.91
CA ALA A 533 -23.76 -0.90 -28.54
C ALA A 533 -22.57 -1.37 -27.68
N THR A 534 -21.53 -1.92 -28.31
CA THR A 534 -20.24 -2.20 -27.68
C THR A 534 -19.10 -1.51 -28.45
N GLY A 535 -18.33 -0.64 -27.81
CA GLY A 535 -17.20 0.04 -28.45
C GLY A 535 -16.11 -0.96 -28.85
N VAL A 536 -15.52 -1.61 -27.86
CA VAL A 536 -14.51 -2.67 -28.02
C VAL A 536 -14.99 -3.94 -27.33
N ARG A 537 -15.11 -5.03 -28.07
CA ARG A 537 -15.43 -6.37 -27.55
C ARG A 537 -14.20 -7.27 -27.63
N VAL A 538 -13.85 -7.93 -26.55
CA VAL A 538 -12.74 -8.90 -26.46
C VAL A 538 -13.30 -10.24 -26.02
N GLU A 539 -13.09 -11.28 -26.79
CA GLU A 539 -13.68 -12.61 -26.57
C GLU A 539 -12.60 -13.70 -26.70
N GLY A 540 -12.36 -14.44 -25.61
CA GLY A 540 -11.52 -15.63 -25.62
C GLY A 540 -12.35 -16.90 -25.46
N VAL A 541 -12.39 -17.75 -26.50
CA VAL A 541 -13.13 -19.02 -26.50
C VAL A 541 -12.15 -20.18 -26.36
N GLY A 542 -11.94 -20.70 -25.14
CA GLY A 542 -10.99 -21.78 -24.85
C GLY A 542 -9.50 -21.40 -24.92
N VAL A 543 -9.15 -20.32 -25.62
CA VAL A 543 -7.80 -19.73 -25.73
C VAL A 543 -7.81 -18.25 -25.34
N PRO A 544 -6.69 -17.72 -24.80
CA PRO A 544 -6.67 -16.35 -24.29
C PRO A 544 -6.71 -15.29 -25.40
N ALA A 545 -7.62 -14.33 -25.27
CA ALA A 545 -7.66 -13.11 -26.08
C ALA A 545 -7.03 -11.95 -25.29
N ILE A 546 -5.95 -11.37 -25.80
CA ILE A 546 -5.25 -10.24 -25.20
C ILE A 546 -5.52 -8.98 -26.02
N ALA A 547 -6.14 -7.98 -25.40
CA ALA A 547 -6.24 -6.65 -25.96
C ALA A 547 -5.36 -5.70 -25.14
N ARG A 548 -4.38 -5.08 -25.80
CA ARG A 548 -3.50 -4.07 -25.21
C ARG A 548 -3.91 -2.70 -25.72
N VAL A 549 -4.78 -2.03 -24.98
CA VAL A 549 -5.08 -0.63 -25.24
C VAL A 549 -3.94 0.19 -24.63
N ASN A 550 -3.30 1.06 -25.39
CA ASN A 550 -2.18 1.90 -24.97
C ASN A 550 -2.39 3.35 -25.45
N GLY A 551 -1.75 4.29 -24.75
CA GLY A 551 -1.39 5.64 -25.21
C GLY A 551 -2.45 6.41 -25.99
N GLY A 552 -3.22 7.28 -25.32
CA GLY A 552 -4.06 8.27 -26.00
C GLY A 552 -5.33 7.75 -26.68
N SER A 553 -5.64 6.45 -26.56
CA SER A 553 -6.84 5.85 -27.15
C SER A 553 -8.12 6.26 -26.40
N ASP A 554 -9.19 6.53 -27.16
CA ASP A 554 -10.48 6.99 -26.66
C ASP A 554 -11.62 6.05 -27.11
N VAL A 555 -12.57 5.77 -26.23
CA VAL A 555 -13.83 5.08 -26.57
C VAL A 555 -15.00 5.96 -26.16
N ASN A 556 -15.77 6.45 -27.11
CA ASN A 556 -16.85 7.42 -26.91
C ASN A 556 -18.16 6.90 -27.52
N ILE A 557 -19.10 6.48 -26.69
CA ILE A 557 -20.43 6.05 -27.13
C ILE A 557 -21.43 7.14 -26.73
N THR A 558 -22.19 7.69 -27.67
CA THR A 558 -23.16 8.76 -27.39
C THR A 558 -24.57 8.42 -27.89
N GLY A 559 -25.57 8.70 -27.06
CA GLY A 559 -26.98 8.51 -27.40
C GLY A 559 -27.49 7.07 -27.45
N CYS A 560 -26.73 6.06 -27.00
CA CYS A 560 -27.06 4.64 -27.20
C CYS A 560 -28.30 4.19 -26.40
N ARG A 561 -29.11 3.23 -26.87
CA ARG A 561 -30.28 2.67 -26.15
C ARG A 561 -30.01 1.22 -25.73
N GLY A 562 -30.70 0.72 -24.71
CA GLY A 562 -30.48 -0.64 -24.22
C GLY A 562 -29.15 -0.75 -23.47
N THR A 563 -28.34 -1.78 -23.71
CA THR A 563 -27.08 -1.99 -22.96
C THR A 563 -25.86 -1.50 -23.73
N CYS A 564 -25.34 -0.36 -23.30
CA CYS A 564 -24.23 0.37 -23.91
C CYS A 564 -22.93 0.10 -23.15
N ARG A 565 -21.91 -0.40 -23.84
CA ARG A 565 -20.64 -0.85 -23.26
C ARG A 565 -19.45 -0.19 -23.95
N GLY A 566 -18.59 0.50 -23.21
CA GLY A 566 -17.34 1.04 -23.77
C GLY A 566 -16.42 -0.10 -24.17
N VAL A 567 -15.93 -0.85 -23.19
CA VAL A 567 -15.13 -2.06 -23.38
C VAL A 567 -15.83 -3.24 -22.72
N HIS A 568 -15.94 -4.36 -23.44
CA HIS A 568 -16.55 -5.59 -22.95
C HIS A 568 -15.60 -6.77 -23.16
N ALA A 569 -15.13 -7.40 -22.09
CA ALA A 569 -14.29 -8.59 -22.14
C ALA A 569 -15.04 -9.81 -21.63
N LEU A 570 -15.00 -10.90 -22.40
CA LEU A 570 -15.81 -12.11 -22.19
C LEU A 570 -14.93 -13.37 -22.20
N GLY A 571 -15.20 -14.31 -21.29
CA GLY A 571 -14.56 -15.63 -21.24
C GLY A 571 -13.07 -15.56 -20.88
N ARG A 572 -12.20 -16.30 -21.57
CA ARG A 572 -10.72 -16.23 -21.40
C ARG A 572 -10.13 -14.96 -22.04
N ALA A 573 -10.64 -13.79 -21.70
CA ALA A 573 -10.02 -12.54 -22.09
C ALA A 573 -9.01 -12.11 -21.00
N ASP A 574 -7.76 -11.81 -21.39
CA ASP A 574 -6.82 -10.99 -20.59
C ASP A 574 -6.86 -9.58 -21.17
N ALA A 575 -7.74 -8.76 -20.61
CA ALA A 575 -7.91 -7.38 -21.05
C ALA A 575 -6.89 -6.49 -20.33
N ARG A 576 -5.83 -6.07 -21.04
CA ARG A 576 -4.87 -5.07 -20.56
C ARG A 576 -5.25 -3.71 -21.10
N LEU A 577 -6.16 -3.07 -20.37
CA LEU A 577 -6.78 -1.83 -20.74
C LEU A 577 -5.99 -0.68 -20.13
N SER A 578 -5.31 0.09 -20.97
CA SER A 578 -4.81 1.41 -20.62
C SER A 578 -5.18 2.41 -21.72
N GLY A 579 -5.55 3.62 -21.36
CA GLY A 579 -6.05 4.56 -22.34
C GLY A 579 -6.18 5.95 -21.80
N ARG A 580 -6.84 6.82 -22.55
CA ARG A 580 -7.07 8.19 -22.10
C ARG A 580 -8.48 8.33 -21.56
N ILE A 581 -9.49 8.10 -22.40
CA ILE A 581 -10.90 8.33 -22.04
C ILE A 581 -11.78 7.16 -22.48
N ILE A 582 -12.68 6.74 -21.59
CA ILE A 582 -13.86 5.92 -21.94
C ILE A 582 -15.09 6.69 -21.49
N ASP A 583 -15.86 7.22 -22.43
CA ASP A 583 -17.13 7.90 -22.15
C ASP A 583 -18.27 7.12 -22.81
N VAL A 584 -19.30 6.81 -22.03
CA VAL A 584 -20.46 6.02 -22.50
C VAL A 584 -21.74 6.72 -22.07
N GLU A 585 -22.55 7.12 -23.03
CA GLU A 585 -23.85 7.73 -22.79
C GLU A 585 -24.94 6.84 -23.37
N ALA A 586 -25.84 6.39 -22.48
CA ALA A 586 -27.06 5.68 -22.82
C ALA A 586 -28.29 6.60 -22.68
N VAL A 587 -29.38 6.34 -23.41
CA VAL A 587 -30.60 7.16 -23.43
C VAL A 587 -31.84 6.30 -23.58
N GLY A 588 -32.94 6.68 -22.93
CA GLY A 588 -34.25 6.03 -23.05
C GLY A 588 -34.42 4.79 -22.17
N ALA A 589 -35.67 4.36 -22.01
CA ALA A 589 -36.11 3.49 -20.93
C ALA A 589 -35.37 2.16 -20.82
N GLY A 590 -34.84 1.90 -19.62
CA GLY A 590 -34.25 0.62 -19.27
C GLY A 590 -32.81 0.50 -19.74
N SER A 591 -32.19 1.61 -20.14
CA SER A 591 -30.87 1.58 -20.73
C SER A 591 -29.80 1.49 -19.65
N ARG A 592 -28.70 0.81 -19.99
CA ARG A 592 -27.57 0.58 -19.10
C ARG A 592 -26.31 1.11 -19.75
N ALA A 593 -25.53 1.89 -19.02
CA ALA A 593 -24.23 2.38 -19.48
C ALA A 593 -23.12 1.74 -18.63
N HIS A 594 -22.27 0.94 -19.28
CA HIS A 594 -21.09 0.32 -18.68
C HIS A 594 -19.83 0.87 -19.34
N GLY A 595 -18.90 1.43 -18.57
CA GLY A 595 -17.61 1.89 -19.11
C GLY A 595 -16.75 0.71 -19.55
N VAL A 596 -16.40 -0.13 -18.58
CA VAL A 596 -15.71 -1.41 -18.76
C VAL A 596 -16.56 -2.51 -18.12
N GLU A 597 -16.75 -3.61 -18.83
CA GLU A 597 -17.47 -4.79 -18.35
C GLU A 597 -16.59 -6.02 -18.57
N LEU A 598 -16.34 -6.76 -17.50
CA LEU A 598 -15.60 -8.02 -17.51
C LEU A 598 -16.54 -9.13 -17.04
N GLU A 599 -16.80 -10.11 -17.91
CA GLU A 599 -17.79 -11.16 -17.66
C GLU A 599 -17.24 -12.56 -17.96
N ALA A 600 -17.42 -13.46 -16.99
CA ALA A 600 -17.14 -14.89 -17.14
C ALA A 600 -18.13 -15.57 -18.09
N ALA A 601 -17.63 -16.46 -18.94
CA ALA A 601 -18.43 -17.24 -19.87
C ALA A 601 -18.01 -18.71 -19.84
N GLY A 602 -18.98 -19.62 -19.69
CA GLY A 602 -18.75 -21.07 -19.81
C GLY A 602 -17.89 -21.70 -18.71
N GLY A 603 -17.83 -21.12 -17.51
CA GLY A 603 -16.99 -21.59 -16.40
C GLY A 603 -15.53 -21.12 -16.48
N GLU A 604 -15.18 -20.30 -17.47
CA GLU A 604 -13.86 -19.68 -17.60
C GLU A 604 -13.91 -18.22 -17.12
N GLN A 605 -13.04 -17.85 -16.19
CA GLN A 605 -13.00 -16.53 -15.56
C GLN A 605 -12.05 -15.59 -16.31
N PRO A 606 -12.48 -14.36 -16.69
CA PRO A 606 -11.60 -13.37 -17.29
C PRO A 606 -10.60 -12.85 -16.25
N THR A 607 -9.42 -12.51 -16.76
CA THR A 607 -8.39 -11.77 -16.03
C THR A 607 -8.26 -10.38 -16.63
N GLY A 608 -7.79 -9.39 -15.88
CA GLY A 608 -7.73 -8.05 -16.45
C GLY A 608 -6.95 -7.03 -15.66
N TYR A 609 -6.44 -6.06 -16.39
CA TYR A 609 -5.77 -4.89 -15.85
C TYR A 609 -6.45 -3.65 -16.44
N VAL A 610 -7.16 -2.89 -15.60
CA VAL A 610 -7.73 -1.59 -15.97
C VAL A 610 -6.87 -0.51 -15.32
N VAL A 611 -5.87 -0.03 -16.05
CA VAL A 611 -4.79 0.79 -15.48
C VAL A 611 -4.55 2.06 -16.29
N GLY A 612 -4.38 3.18 -15.61
CA GLY A 612 -3.84 4.40 -16.20
C GLY A 612 -4.80 5.15 -17.12
N TYR A 613 -6.12 4.97 -16.98
CA TYR A 613 -7.08 5.83 -17.65
C TYR A 613 -7.11 7.21 -17.01
N THR A 614 -7.20 8.26 -17.84
CA THR A 614 -7.49 9.61 -17.33
C THR A 614 -8.91 9.66 -16.79
N ARG A 615 -9.86 9.03 -17.50
CA ARG A 615 -11.29 9.12 -17.19
C ARG A 615 -12.07 7.91 -17.74
N ILE A 616 -12.94 7.32 -16.92
CA ILE A 616 -13.96 6.32 -17.32
C ILE A 616 -15.33 6.81 -16.82
N THR A 617 -16.19 7.31 -17.71
CA THR A 617 -17.48 7.92 -17.32
C THR A 617 -18.66 7.40 -18.12
N PRO A 618 -19.44 6.46 -17.56
CA PRO A 618 -20.75 6.13 -18.07
C PRO A 618 -21.79 7.13 -17.56
N GLN A 619 -22.84 7.37 -18.33
CA GLN A 619 -23.99 8.20 -17.97
C GLN A 619 -25.24 7.74 -18.73
N THR A 620 -26.42 8.07 -18.21
CA THR A 620 -27.71 7.84 -18.87
C THR A 620 -28.51 9.14 -18.97
N SER A 621 -29.26 9.39 -20.05
CA SER A 621 -30.06 10.62 -20.18
C SER A 621 -31.09 10.79 -19.05
N ILE A 622 -31.39 12.05 -18.72
CA ILE A 622 -32.18 12.51 -17.57
C ILE A 622 -33.66 12.09 -17.65
N ASP A 623 -34.16 11.73 -18.83
CA ASP A 623 -35.60 11.63 -19.10
C ASP A 623 -36.24 10.26 -18.79
N ASP A 624 -35.53 9.25 -18.24
CA ASP A 624 -36.10 7.89 -18.14
C ASP A 624 -35.87 7.12 -16.80
N PRO A 625 -36.95 6.65 -16.12
CA PRO A 625 -36.89 6.03 -14.77
C PRO A 625 -36.38 4.57 -14.68
N ALA A 626 -35.70 4.02 -15.69
CA ALA A 626 -35.28 2.60 -15.68
C ALA A 626 -33.77 2.35 -15.87
N ASP A 627 -32.93 3.38 -15.68
CA ASP A 627 -31.55 3.37 -16.14
C ASP A 627 -30.48 3.01 -15.08
N ALA A 628 -29.42 2.30 -15.50
CA ALA A 628 -28.27 1.91 -14.67
C ALA A 628 -26.93 2.38 -15.26
N THR A 629 -25.98 2.78 -14.42
CA THR A 629 -24.66 3.29 -14.83
C THR A 629 -23.54 2.65 -14.00
N VAL A 630 -22.56 2.00 -14.63
CA VAL A 630 -21.43 1.38 -13.90
C VAL A 630 -20.12 1.62 -14.63
N ALA A 631 -19.14 2.27 -14.00
CA ALA A 631 -17.87 2.57 -14.70
C ALA A 631 -17.07 1.29 -14.97
N VAL A 632 -16.96 0.42 -13.97
CA VAL A 632 -16.36 -0.90 -14.09
C VAL A 632 -17.30 -1.94 -13.48
N ARG A 633 -17.86 -2.82 -14.32
CA ARG A 633 -18.71 -3.94 -13.92
C ARG A 633 -17.92 -5.25 -14.01
N LEU A 634 -17.94 -6.04 -12.95
CA LEU A 634 -17.26 -7.34 -12.85
C LEU A 634 -18.30 -8.43 -12.60
N LEU A 635 -18.18 -9.55 -13.32
CA LEU A 635 -19.00 -10.75 -13.15
C LEU A 635 -18.11 -12.00 -13.29
N GLY A 636 -17.91 -12.72 -12.19
CA GLY A 636 -17.19 -13.99 -12.10
C GLY A 636 -15.71 -13.88 -12.42
N THR A 637 -15.06 -12.77 -12.05
CA THR A 637 -13.69 -12.46 -12.53
C THR A 637 -12.60 -13.00 -11.60
N ARG A 638 -11.37 -13.10 -12.10
CA ARG A 638 -10.21 -13.53 -11.31
C ARG A 638 -8.99 -12.67 -11.63
N ASP A 639 -8.17 -12.36 -10.63
CA ASP A 639 -6.88 -11.66 -10.82
C ASP A 639 -7.05 -10.30 -11.52
N VAL A 640 -8.12 -9.58 -11.20
CA VAL A 640 -8.40 -8.27 -11.78
C VAL A 640 -7.71 -7.19 -10.97
N ARG A 641 -6.97 -6.31 -11.65
CA ARG A 641 -6.34 -5.12 -11.05
C ARG A 641 -6.88 -3.84 -11.68
N ILE A 642 -7.44 -2.97 -10.86
CA ILE A 642 -7.97 -1.64 -11.25
C ILE A 642 -7.12 -0.59 -10.54
N ALA A 643 -6.21 0.05 -11.26
CA ALA A 643 -5.20 0.89 -10.62
C ALA A 643 -4.86 2.19 -11.35
N SER A 644 -4.44 3.19 -10.58
CA SER A 644 -3.85 4.43 -11.11
C SER A 644 -4.75 5.18 -12.12
N ASN A 645 -6.07 5.11 -11.95
CA ASN A 645 -7.01 5.84 -12.79
C ASN A 645 -7.28 7.25 -12.23
N GLY A 646 -7.49 8.22 -13.12
CA GLY A 646 -7.80 9.60 -12.76
C GLY A 646 -9.21 9.74 -12.17
N VAL A 647 -10.23 9.37 -12.95
CA VAL A 647 -11.64 9.40 -12.52
C VAL A 647 -12.35 8.12 -12.97
N LEU A 648 -12.99 7.43 -12.01
CA LEU A 648 -13.90 6.31 -12.26
C LEU A 648 -15.33 6.72 -11.89
N GLY A 649 -16.25 6.58 -12.84
CA GLY A 649 -17.69 6.82 -12.68
C GLY A 649 -18.15 8.24 -13.02
N PRO A 650 -19.47 8.48 -13.13
CA PRO A 650 -20.04 9.67 -13.78
C PRO A 650 -19.56 10.99 -13.16
N THR A 651 -19.34 12.01 -14.00
CA THR A 651 -18.98 13.35 -13.52
C THR A 651 -20.22 14.21 -13.28
N THR A 652 -20.53 14.39 -11.99
CA THR A 652 -21.19 15.55 -11.35
C THR A 652 -22.52 16.11 -11.86
N GLN A 653 -23.18 15.61 -12.92
CA GLN A 653 -24.51 16.11 -13.30
C GLN A 653 -25.55 15.07 -13.74
N ILE A 654 -25.13 13.86 -14.12
CA ILE A 654 -26.04 12.87 -14.74
C ILE A 654 -25.59 11.44 -14.34
N ALA A 655 -26.26 10.86 -13.35
CA ALA A 655 -26.09 9.46 -12.91
C ALA A 655 -27.38 8.67 -13.20
N GLY A 656 -27.25 7.34 -13.37
CA GLY A 656 -28.41 6.46 -13.59
C GLY A 656 -29.48 6.62 -12.51
N ARG A 657 -30.76 6.64 -12.92
CA ARG A 657 -31.87 6.89 -11.98
C ARG A 657 -32.08 5.73 -10.99
N ARG A 658 -31.87 4.46 -11.39
CA ARG A 658 -32.04 3.29 -10.49
C ARG A 658 -30.76 2.82 -9.85
N PHE A 659 -29.67 2.77 -10.61
CA PHE A 659 -28.39 2.29 -10.09
C PHE A 659 -27.23 3.07 -10.68
N SER A 660 -26.31 3.51 -9.82
CA SER A 660 -25.04 4.08 -10.25
C SER A 660 -23.88 3.59 -9.39
N ALA A 661 -22.80 3.15 -10.03
CA ALA A 661 -21.58 2.81 -9.33
C ALA A 661 -20.32 3.16 -10.13
N ALA A 662 -19.23 3.51 -9.45
CA ALA A 662 -17.94 3.57 -10.13
C ALA A 662 -17.41 2.16 -10.39
N LEU A 663 -17.51 1.30 -9.37
CA LEU A 663 -17.15 -0.10 -9.46
C LEU A 663 -18.27 -0.95 -8.87
N ALA A 664 -18.72 -1.95 -9.60
CA ALA A 664 -19.62 -2.97 -9.09
C ALA A 664 -19.10 -4.37 -9.47
N ASP A 665 -18.81 -5.18 -8.46
CA ASP A 665 -18.71 -6.64 -8.61
C ASP A 665 -20.09 -7.22 -8.40
N GLY A 666 -20.77 -7.56 -9.50
CA GLY A 666 -22.19 -7.84 -9.54
C GLY A 666 -23.01 -6.67 -10.07
N GLU A 667 -24.33 -6.76 -9.92
CA GLU A 667 -25.26 -5.72 -10.32
C GLU A 667 -26.52 -5.76 -9.46
N VAL A 668 -27.13 -4.59 -9.25
CA VAL A 668 -28.49 -4.52 -8.73
C VAL A 668 -29.47 -4.47 -9.90
N GLY A 669 -30.31 -5.50 -10.00
CA GLY A 669 -31.44 -5.58 -10.91
C GLY A 669 -32.45 -4.47 -10.68
N SER A 670 -33.26 -4.19 -11.71
CA SER A 670 -34.25 -3.11 -11.68
C SER A 670 -35.39 -3.35 -10.66
N ASP A 671 -35.55 -4.58 -10.19
CA ASP A 671 -36.45 -5.02 -9.12
C ASP A 671 -35.78 -5.06 -7.74
N GLY A 672 -34.53 -4.59 -7.62
CA GLY A 672 -33.74 -4.68 -6.39
C GLY A 672 -33.12 -6.04 -6.15
N THR A 673 -33.19 -6.99 -7.08
CA THR A 673 -32.43 -8.24 -6.94
C THR A 673 -30.93 -7.99 -7.06
N VAL A 674 -30.12 -8.68 -6.28
CA VAL A 674 -28.67 -8.52 -6.31
C VAL A 674 -28.08 -9.70 -7.06
N ILE A 675 -27.45 -9.40 -8.19
CA ILE A 675 -26.67 -10.35 -8.96
C ILE A 675 -25.28 -10.39 -8.35
N ARG A 676 -24.87 -11.57 -7.85
CA ARG A 676 -23.53 -11.76 -7.31
C ARG A 676 -22.47 -11.62 -8.40
N GLY A 677 -21.39 -10.93 -8.05
CA GLY A 677 -20.21 -10.80 -8.89
C GLY A 677 -19.24 -11.96 -8.69
N ASP A 678 -19.05 -12.44 -7.46
CA ASP A 678 -18.20 -13.59 -7.13
C ASP A 678 -16.75 -13.47 -7.67
N SER A 679 -16.19 -12.25 -7.72
CA SER A 679 -14.81 -12.05 -8.17
C SER A 679 -13.79 -12.50 -7.12
N VAL A 680 -12.62 -12.98 -7.58
CA VAL A 680 -11.56 -13.55 -6.73
C VAL A 680 -10.23 -12.82 -6.97
N ARG A 681 -9.52 -12.45 -5.90
CA ARG A 681 -8.25 -11.70 -5.98
C ARG A 681 -8.38 -10.39 -6.77
N LEU A 682 -9.43 -9.62 -6.48
CA LEU A 682 -9.62 -8.26 -7.01
C LEU A 682 -8.71 -7.29 -6.24
N MET A 683 -8.01 -6.43 -6.98
CA MET A 683 -7.16 -5.37 -6.44
C MET A 683 -7.59 -4.01 -6.98
N VAL A 684 -7.99 -3.10 -6.10
CA VAL A 684 -8.39 -1.73 -6.43
C VAL A 684 -7.46 -0.75 -5.73
N GLU A 685 -6.58 -0.06 -6.46
CA GLU A 685 -5.56 0.77 -5.81
C GLU A 685 -5.12 2.04 -6.51
N GLY A 686 -4.77 3.07 -5.73
CA GLY A 686 -4.16 4.28 -6.27
C GLY A 686 -5.06 5.05 -7.24
N ASN A 687 -6.38 4.83 -7.20
CA ASN A 687 -7.32 5.56 -8.03
C ASN A 687 -7.61 6.93 -7.38
N ARG A 688 -7.43 8.00 -8.16
CA ARG A 688 -7.52 9.38 -7.62
C ARG A 688 -8.95 9.75 -7.22
N GLN A 689 -9.96 9.32 -7.99
CA GLN A 689 -11.37 9.52 -7.68
C GLN A 689 -12.19 8.31 -8.12
N VAL A 690 -13.05 7.83 -7.22
CA VAL A 690 -13.97 6.71 -7.46
C VAL A 690 -15.36 7.18 -7.06
N ALA A 691 -16.23 7.47 -8.03
CA ALA A 691 -17.49 8.15 -7.75
C ALA A 691 -18.74 7.69 -8.52
N ALA A 692 -19.91 7.76 -7.87
CA ALA A 692 -21.21 7.41 -8.48
C ALA A 692 -21.99 8.62 -9.03
N GLY A 693 -21.39 9.81 -9.16
CA GLY A 693 -22.02 11.00 -9.81
C GLY A 693 -22.54 12.08 -8.85
N LEU A 694 -23.52 12.90 -9.27
CA LEU A 694 -24.36 13.82 -8.45
C LEU A 694 -25.77 13.86 -9.06
N ALA A 695 -26.83 13.82 -8.25
CA ALA A 695 -28.23 13.89 -8.70
C ALA A 695 -28.86 15.27 -8.42
N SER A 696 -28.53 16.29 -9.23
CA SER A 696 -28.94 17.68 -8.95
C SER A 696 -30.33 18.09 -9.48
N TYR A 697 -30.95 17.35 -10.42
CA TYR A 697 -32.10 17.89 -11.19
C TYR A 697 -33.47 17.27 -10.91
N ALA A 698 -33.56 16.12 -10.22
CA ALA A 698 -34.85 15.45 -10.01
C ALA A 698 -35.77 16.19 -9.02
N TRP A 699 -35.25 17.07 -8.16
CA TRP A 699 -35.90 17.37 -6.87
C TRP A 699 -36.65 18.69 -6.77
N ARG A 700 -36.65 19.55 -7.80
CA ARG A 700 -37.27 20.88 -7.65
C ARG A 700 -38.79 20.89 -7.45
N ASN A 701 -39.50 19.76 -7.64
CA ASN A 701 -40.97 19.70 -7.58
C ASN A 701 -41.58 18.37 -7.04
N MET A 702 -40.81 17.47 -6.41
CA MET A 702 -41.35 16.18 -5.93
C MET A 702 -41.78 16.25 -4.46
N GLY A 703 -42.94 15.68 -4.12
CA GLY A 703 -43.47 15.55 -2.76
C GLY A 703 -43.69 14.10 -2.36
N CYS A 704 -43.82 13.81 -1.06
CA CYS A 704 -43.84 12.45 -0.50
C CYS A 704 -45.05 11.59 -0.94
N ASP A 705 -46.09 12.20 -1.51
CA ASP A 705 -47.29 11.55 -2.03
C ASP A 705 -47.24 11.28 -3.55
N ASP A 706 -46.11 11.55 -4.22
CA ASP A 706 -46.02 11.36 -5.67
C ASP A 706 -46.04 9.87 -6.04
N THR A 707 -47.09 9.46 -6.76
CA THR A 707 -47.31 8.09 -7.22
C THR A 707 -46.17 7.49 -8.06
N GLN A 708 -45.25 8.32 -8.60
CA GLN A 708 -44.06 7.82 -9.29
C GLN A 708 -43.00 7.21 -8.34
N LEU A 709 -42.96 7.63 -7.07
CA LEU A 709 -42.05 7.08 -6.06
C LEU A 709 -42.42 5.66 -5.64
N ASN A 710 -43.70 5.29 -5.74
CA ASN A 710 -44.22 3.98 -5.31
C ASN A 710 -44.21 2.90 -6.40
N ALA A 711 -43.90 3.25 -7.66
CA ALA A 711 -44.09 2.36 -8.82
C ALA A 711 -42.78 1.80 -9.42
N THR A 712 -41.62 2.35 -9.07
CA THR A 712 -40.33 1.99 -9.68
C THR A 712 -39.25 1.81 -8.63
N GLY A 713 -38.70 0.60 -8.55
CA GLY A 713 -37.73 0.16 -7.55
C GLY A 713 -36.54 1.08 -7.30
N THR A 714 -35.98 0.87 -6.12
CA THR A 714 -35.02 1.65 -5.34
C THR A 714 -33.77 2.14 -6.07
N GLU A 715 -33.47 3.41 -5.82
CA GLU A 715 -32.32 4.14 -6.35
C GLU A 715 -31.07 3.88 -5.46
N ILE A 716 -29.96 3.39 -6.03
CA ILE A 716 -28.74 2.99 -5.28
C ILE A 716 -27.48 3.56 -5.93
N GLY A 717 -26.61 4.21 -5.15
CA GLY A 717 -25.45 4.97 -5.65
C GLY A 717 -24.08 4.73 -4.98
N PRO A 718 -23.58 3.48 -4.81
CA PRO A 718 -22.31 3.22 -4.14
C PRO A 718 -21.12 3.67 -4.99
N GLY A 719 -20.06 4.19 -4.37
CA GLY A 719 -18.80 4.41 -5.07
C GLY A 719 -18.20 3.07 -5.51
N ILE A 720 -18.13 2.13 -4.56
CA ILE A 720 -17.66 0.76 -4.77
C ILE A 720 -18.68 -0.20 -4.16
N LEU A 721 -19.15 -1.16 -4.96
CA LEU A 721 -20.00 -2.26 -4.53
C LEU A 721 -19.30 -3.59 -4.79
N LEU A 722 -19.12 -4.39 -3.75
CA LEU A 722 -18.52 -5.73 -3.80
C LEU A 722 -19.55 -6.76 -3.37
N VAL A 723 -19.93 -7.70 -4.26
CA VAL A 723 -20.91 -8.74 -3.97
C VAL A 723 -20.33 -10.12 -4.26
N GLY A 724 -20.18 -10.95 -3.22
CA GLY A 724 -19.59 -12.29 -3.37
C GLY A 724 -18.08 -12.31 -3.52
N THR A 725 -17.43 -11.14 -3.46
CA THR A 725 -16.00 -10.97 -3.71
C THR A 725 -15.15 -11.69 -2.66
N THR A 726 -14.05 -12.34 -3.08
CA THR A 726 -13.18 -13.08 -2.17
C THR A 726 -11.69 -12.72 -2.30
N THR A 727 -10.93 -12.74 -1.20
CA THR A 727 -9.46 -12.55 -1.15
C THR A 727 -8.99 -11.26 -1.83
N SER A 728 -9.68 -10.16 -1.58
CA SER A 728 -9.55 -8.93 -2.39
C SER A 728 -9.09 -7.73 -1.56
N THR A 729 -8.47 -6.75 -2.21
CA THR A 729 -7.91 -5.56 -1.53
C THR A 729 -8.32 -4.26 -2.21
N VAL A 730 -8.83 -3.32 -1.43
CA VAL A 730 -9.14 -1.94 -1.84
C VAL A 730 -8.22 -1.01 -1.05
N ARG A 731 -7.23 -0.37 -1.70
CA ARG A 731 -6.28 0.47 -0.97
C ARG A 731 -5.86 1.77 -1.63
N SER A 732 -5.54 2.78 -0.83
CA SER A 732 -4.95 4.04 -1.34
C SER A 732 -5.80 4.70 -2.43
N ASN A 733 -7.13 4.64 -2.30
CA ASN A 733 -8.05 5.30 -3.23
C ASN A 733 -8.61 6.59 -2.59
N GLY A 734 -8.74 7.63 -3.41
CA GLY A 734 -8.94 8.99 -2.92
C GLY A 734 -7.61 9.67 -2.58
N SER A 735 -7.47 10.96 -2.90
CA SER A 735 -6.26 11.74 -2.64
C SER A 735 -6.48 12.73 -1.49
N ASN A 736 -5.76 12.54 -0.38
CA ASN A 736 -5.77 13.34 0.87
C ASN A 736 -5.47 14.85 0.71
N SER A 737 -5.06 15.31 -0.47
CA SER A 737 -4.58 16.69 -0.69
C SER A 737 -5.59 17.64 -1.33
N SER A 738 -6.71 17.13 -1.86
CA SER A 738 -7.71 17.96 -2.53
C SER A 738 -9.05 17.89 -1.79
N ARG A 739 -9.69 19.05 -1.64
CA ARG A 739 -10.94 19.22 -0.87
C ARG A 739 -12.10 18.36 -1.41
N ASP A 740 -11.94 17.75 -2.58
CA ASP A 740 -12.99 17.11 -3.38
C ASP A 740 -12.59 15.75 -4.00
N THR A 741 -11.65 14.97 -3.44
CA THR A 741 -11.24 13.66 -4.00
C THR A 741 -11.13 12.50 -2.99
N GLY A 742 -12.25 11.91 -2.60
CA GLY A 742 -12.37 10.61 -1.90
C GLY A 742 -13.17 9.60 -2.74
N VAL A 743 -13.44 8.40 -2.19
CA VAL A 743 -14.45 7.48 -2.75
C VAL A 743 -15.83 8.11 -2.50
N PHE A 744 -16.44 8.75 -3.51
CA PHE A 744 -17.70 9.49 -3.41
C PHE A 744 -18.82 8.79 -4.17
N GLY A 745 -19.76 8.11 -3.54
CA GLY A 745 -21.03 7.91 -4.23
C GLY A 745 -21.86 9.20 -4.35
N ALA A 746 -22.99 9.14 -5.05
CA ALA A 746 -24.02 10.17 -5.06
C ALA A 746 -25.36 9.56 -4.68
N ALA A 747 -26.17 10.34 -3.96
CA ALA A 747 -27.41 9.87 -3.38
C ALA A 747 -28.59 9.86 -4.37
N SER A 748 -29.54 9.02 -4.04
CA SER A 748 -30.92 8.98 -4.53
C SER A 748 -31.75 8.20 -3.47
N SER A 749 -33.05 8.51 -3.32
CA SER A 749 -33.88 8.15 -2.14
C SER A 749 -35.21 7.52 -2.55
N THR A 750 -35.80 6.61 -1.76
CA THR A 750 -37.23 6.28 -1.82
C THR A 750 -37.78 5.42 -0.66
N TYR A 751 -39.10 5.48 -0.50
CA TYR A 751 -39.92 5.19 0.67
C TYR A 751 -40.22 3.69 0.89
N LEU A 752 -40.41 3.28 2.16
CA LEU A 752 -40.82 1.94 2.59
C LEU A 752 -42.34 1.75 2.46
N GLY A 753 -42.77 0.87 1.54
CA GLY A 753 -44.13 0.31 1.47
C GLY A 753 -44.11 -1.21 1.64
N GLY A 754 -44.80 -1.73 2.66
CA GLY A 754 -44.65 -3.09 3.21
C GLY A 754 -45.13 -4.29 2.36
N ALA A 755 -44.91 -4.30 1.04
CA ALA A 755 -45.28 -5.45 0.21
C ALA A 755 -44.33 -5.81 -0.94
N ALA A 756 -43.21 -5.11 -1.14
CA ALA A 756 -42.30 -5.40 -2.26
C ALA A 756 -40.84 -5.59 -1.80
N ARG A 757 -40.23 -6.70 -2.24
CA ARG A 757 -38.80 -7.01 -2.15
C ARG A 757 -37.99 -5.89 -2.81
N SER A 758 -37.62 -4.88 -2.05
CA SER A 758 -36.94 -3.68 -2.51
C SER A 758 -35.74 -3.43 -1.60
N LEU A 759 -34.57 -3.17 -2.19
CA LEU A 759 -33.36 -2.82 -1.44
C LEU A 759 -33.55 -1.44 -0.82
N PRO A 760 -33.00 -1.11 0.35
CA PRO A 760 -33.08 0.25 0.83
C PRO A 760 -32.36 1.18 -0.16
N PRO A 761 -32.86 2.41 -0.41
CA PRO A 761 -32.09 3.44 -1.12
C PRO A 761 -31.06 4.02 -0.15
N ILE A 762 -29.80 4.06 -0.59
CA ILE A 762 -28.68 4.24 0.34
C ILE A 762 -27.62 5.14 -0.29
N VAL A 763 -26.94 5.84 0.61
CA VAL A 763 -26.03 6.93 0.34
C VAL A 763 -24.66 6.42 -0.15
N PRO A 764 -23.93 7.24 -0.92
CA PRO A 764 -22.51 7.19 -1.17
C PRO A 764 -21.61 6.43 -0.20
N GLY A 765 -20.92 5.40 -0.69
CA GLY A 765 -19.97 4.68 0.14
C GLY A 765 -19.26 3.48 -0.50
N LEU A 766 -18.55 2.75 0.36
CA LEU A 766 -18.02 1.42 0.08
C LEU A 766 -18.96 0.36 0.66
N TRP A 767 -19.33 -0.61 -0.17
CA TRP A 767 -20.29 -1.62 0.20
C TRP A 767 -19.75 -3.01 -0.05
N THR A 768 -19.97 -3.88 0.93
CA THR A 768 -19.61 -5.29 0.88
C THR A 768 -20.85 -6.12 1.18
N VAL A 769 -21.07 -7.16 0.39
CA VAL A 769 -22.22 -8.06 0.51
C VAL A 769 -21.73 -9.47 0.28
N ASP A 770 -21.89 -10.36 1.26
CA ASP A 770 -21.45 -11.76 1.14
C ASP A 770 -19.99 -11.87 0.67
N THR A 771 -19.11 -11.00 1.19
CA THR A 771 -17.68 -11.02 0.81
C THR A 771 -16.87 -11.89 1.76
N ARG A 772 -15.71 -12.40 1.31
CA ARG A 772 -14.78 -13.17 2.15
C ARG A 772 -13.36 -12.66 2.05
N ASP A 773 -12.71 -12.40 3.19
CA ASP A 773 -11.31 -11.94 3.24
C ASP A 773 -11.06 -10.68 2.39
N VAL A 774 -11.88 -9.64 2.60
CA VAL A 774 -11.74 -8.35 1.92
C VAL A 774 -11.02 -7.37 2.83
N ARG A 775 -9.88 -6.83 2.36
CA ARG A 775 -9.12 -5.79 3.06
C ARG A 775 -9.33 -4.43 2.40
N VAL A 776 -9.73 -3.44 3.19
CA VAL A 776 -9.93 -2.05 2.78
C VAL A 776 -8.95 -1.21 3.57
N ALA A 777 -7.94 -0.64 2.94
CA ALA A 777 -6.88 0.07 3.66
C ALA A 777 -6.46 1.41 3.08
N HIS A 778 -6.15 2.40 3.91
CA HIS A 778 -5.61 3.70 3.45
C HIS A 778 -6.51 4.43 2.45
N ASN A 779 -7.84 4.33 2.60
CA ASN A 779 -8.77 5.05 1.73
C ASN A 779 -9.36 6.27 2.45
N GLU A 780 -9.69 7.30 1.67
CA GLU A 780 -10.54 8.40 2.13
C GLU A 780 -11.97 8.16 1.64
N VAL A 781 -12.86 7.80 2.57
CA VAL A 781 -14.28 7.51 2.31
C VAL A 781 -15.13 8.66 2.81
N ARG A 782 -16.02 9.17 1.96
CA ARG A 782 -16.88 10.30 2.31
C ARG A 782 -18.33 9.96 2.10
N SER A 783 -19.18 10.25 3.11
CA SER A 783 -20.63 10.22 2.91
C SER A 783 -21.07 11.39 2.04
N GLY A 784 -22.03 11.16 1.15
CA GLY A 784 -22.47 12.18 0.18
C GLY A 784 -23.78 12.88 0.58
N VAL A 785 -24.24 13.78 -0.29
CA VAL A 785 -25.26 14.80 0.03
C VAL A 785 -26.67 14.28 -0.23
N LEU A 786 -27.58 14.42 0.76
CA LEU A 786 -29.02 14.22 0.61
C LEU A 786 -29.72 15.52 0.22
N VAL A 787 -30.77 15.44 -0.61
CA VAL A 787 -31.66 16.55 -0.94
C VAL A 787 -32.97 16.38 -0.16
N ASN A 788 -33.41 17.41 0.56
CA ASN A 788 -34.68 17.43 1.30
C ASN A 788 -35.89 17.25 0.35
N LEU A 789 -36.80 16.36 0.72
CA LEU A 789 -38.12 16.20 0.10
C LEU A 789 -39.18 17.04 0.86
N PRO A 790 -39.76 18.08 0.23
CA PRO A 790 -40.83 18.88 0.84
C PRO A 790 -42.03 18.01 1.28
N GLY A 791 -42.44 18.12 2.55
CA GLY A 791 -43.66 17.50 3.07
C GLY A 791 -43.48 16.16 3.81
N CYS A 792 -42.27 15.63 3.90
CA CYS A 792 -41.98 14.40 4.65
C CYS A 792 -41.83 14.69 6.15
N GLY A 793 -42.37 13.82 7.01
CA GLY A 793 -42.14 13.87 8.45
C GLY A 793 -40.69 13.49 8.81
N GLY A 794 -40.23 13.83 10.01
CA GLY A 794 -38.86 13.52 10.45
C GLY A 794 -38.55 12.01 10.47
N ASP A 795 -39.56 11.17 10.72
CA ASP A 795 -39.40 9.71 10.83
C ASP A 795 -39.32 8.99 9.47
N THR A 796 -39.48 9.69 8.35
CA THR A 796 -39.50 9.11 6.99
C THR A 796 -38.22 9.34 6.19
N LEU A 797 -37.15 9.85 6.84
CA LEU A 797 -35.90 10.19 6.16
C LEU A 797 -34.94 8.98 6.07
N PRO A 798 -34.21 8.81 4.94
CA PRO A 798 -33.28 7.71 4.74
C PRO A 798 -32.04 7.83 5.65
N VAL A 799 -31.45 6.69 5.99
CA VAL A 799 -30.21 6.61 6.76
C VAL A 799 -29.01 6.75 5.83
N VAL A 800 -28.11 7.69 6.17
CA VAL A 800 -26.85 7.91 5.46
C VAL A 800 -25.79 6.92 5.95
N GLU A 801 -25.17 6.13 5.06
CA GLU A 801 -24.07 5.21 5.36
C GLU A 801 -22.87 5.42 4.44
N ALA A 802 -21.64 5.51 4.99
CA ALA A 802 -20.41 5.69 4.20
C ALA A 802 -19.68 4.36 3.94
N VAL A 803 -19.75 3.43 4.90
CA VAL A 803 -19.33 2.05 4.73
C VAL A 803 -20.45 1.16 5.23
N ARG A 804 -20.85 0.17 4.42
CA ARG A 804 -21.93 -0.76 4.76
C ARG A 804 -21.51 -2.20 4.47
N ASP A 805 -21.68 -3.06 5.46
CA ASP A 805 -21.59 -4.51 5.28
C ASP A 805 -22.97 -5.17 5.34
N GLY A 806 -23.36 -5.86 4.27
CA GLY A 806 -24.64 -6.52 4.10
C GLY A 806 -25.75 -5.63 3.52
N LEU A 807 -26.80 -6.28 2.98
CA LEU A 807 -28.00 -5.64 2.44
C LEU A 807 -29.23 -6.01 3.30
N GLY A 808 -30.11 -5.05 3.59
CA GLY A 808 -31.37 -5.28 4.32
C GLY A 808 -31.50 -4.54 5.67
N LEU A 809 -32.75 -4.29 6.11
CA LEU A 809 -33.08 -3.70 7.43
C LEU A 809 -33.51 -4.76 8.46
N GLU A 810 -33.85 -5.97 8.01
CA GLU A 810 -34.25 -7.11 8.84
C GLU A 810 -33.13 -8.15 8.88
N LEU A 811 -32.85 -8.67 10.07
CA LEU A 811 -31.73 -9.58 10.33
C LEU A 811 -31.73 -10.85 9.47
N GLN A 812 -32.91 -11.35 9.06
CA GLN A 812 -33.05 -12.65 8.39
C GLN A 812 -32.61 -12.65 6.93
N ASP A 813 -32.57 -11.46 6.29
CA ASP A 813 -32.23 -11.29 4.88
C ASP A 813 -30.83 -10.68 4.67
N ALA A 814 -30.12 -10.37 5.76
CA ALA A 814 -28.76 -9.83 5.69
C ALA A 814 -27.77 -10.92 5.21
N LEU A 815 -27.02 -10.59 4.16
CA LEU A 815 -25.89 -11.38 3.67
C LEU A 815 -24.57 -10.72 4.13
N PRO A 816 -24.12 -10.99 5.37
CA PRO A 816 -22.93 -10.35 5.94
C PRO A 816 -21.66 -10.80 5.22
N SER A 817 -20.58 -10.02 5.36
CA SER A 817 -19.25 -10.46 4.95
C SER A 817 -18.53 -11.22 6.07
N GLU A 818 -17.66 -12.14 5.70
CA GLU A 818 -16.77 -12.86 6.62
C GLU A 818 -15.33 -12.38 6.40
N GLY A 819 -14.64 -11.96 7.46
CA GLY A 819 -13.26 -11.50 7.36
C GLY A 819 -13.10 -10.14 6.67
N LEU A 820 -14.08 -9.24 6.81
CA LEU A 820 -13.95 -7.86 6.33
C LEU A 820 -12.99 -7.09 7.25
N ARG A 821 -11.93 -6.50 6.68
CA ARG A 821 -10.93 -5.73 7.43
C ARG A 821 -10.86 -4.29 6.94
N LEU A 822 -11.21 -3.32 7.78
CA LEU A 822 -11.03 -1.89 7.56
C LEU A 822 -9.78 -1.43 8.31
N GLU A 823 -8.77 -0.94 7.60
CA GLU A 823 -7.48 -0.56 8.19
C GLU A 823 -7.00 0.83 7.76
N ALA A 824 -6.69 1.71 8.70
CA ALA A 824 -6.12 3.02 8.38
C ALA A 824 -6.96 3.85 7.39
N ASN A 825 -8.29 3.76 7.45
CA ASN A 825 -9.17 4.55 6.60
C ASN A 825 -9.62 5.84 7.30
N GLY A 826 -9.79 6.91 6.53
CA GLY A 826 -10.50 8.11 6.96
C GLY A 826 -11.93 8.08 6.44
N VAL A 827 -12.92 7.95 7.34
CA VAL A 827 -14.35 7.92 7.01
C VAL A 827 -15.03 9.15 7.59
N VAL A 828 -15.47 10.07 6.73
CA VAL A 828 -15.99 11.36 7.20
C VAL A 828 -17.29 11.75 6.52
N THR A 829 -18.17 12.45 7.25
CA THR A 829 -19.27 13.17 6.61
C THR A 829 -18.75 14.43 5.92
N GLY A 830 -19.19 14.71 4.69
CA GLY A 830 -18.68 15.85 3.91
C GLY A 830 -18.74 17.21 4.63
N ARG A 831 -17.60 17.88 4.77
CA ARG A 831 -17.52 19.32 5.14
C ARG A 831 -18.13 20.17 4.02
N ARG A 832 -18.64 21.38 4.32
CA ARG A 832 -19.23 22.34 3.36
C ARG A 832 -18.50 22.29 2.00
N ALA A 833 -19.08 21.58 1.03
CA ALA A 833 -18.81 21.89 -0.35
C ALA A 833 -19.38 23.30 -0.55
N SER A 834 -18.58 24.23 -1.07
CA SER A 834 -18.95 25.65 -1.22
C SER A 834 -19.99 25.89 -2.32
N PHE A 835 -20.90 24.93 -2.55
CA PHE A 835 -22.00 25.08 -3.49
C PHE A 835 -23.16 25.72 -2.73
N ASP A 836 -23.21 27.05 -2.76
CA ASP A 836 -24.36 27.82 -2.31
C ASP A 836 -25.61 27.35 -3.10
N GLY A 837 -26.49 26.58 -2.44
CA GLY A 837 -27.86 26.35 -2.94
C GLY A 837 -28.41 24.91 -2.98
N LEU A 838 -27.79 23.91 -2.35
CA LEU A 838 -28.40 22.56 -2.20
C LEU A 838 -28.77 22.29 -0.72
N PRO A 839 -29.91 21.61 -0.42
CA PRO A 839 -30.25 21.26 0.97
C PRO A 839 -29.26 20.26 1.57
N ASN A 840 -29.15 20.30 2.90
CA ASN A 840 -28.02 19.77 3.67
C ASN A 840 -28.26 18.35 4.20
N LEU A 841 -27.15 17.63 4.45
CA LEU A 841 -27.06 16.47 5.35
C LEU A 841 -27.68 16.70 6.75
N ASP A 842 -28.06 17.92 7.11
CA ASP A 842 -28.52 18.34 8.43
C ASP A 842 -29.93 17.83 8.81
N GLU A 843 -30.57 17.02 7.96
CA GLU A 843 -31.98 16.65 8.12
C GLU A 843 -32.23 15.16 8.34
N GLY A 844 -31.35 14.23 7.93
CA GLY A 844 -31.56 12.77 8.05
C GLY A 844 -30.61 12.06 9.03
N PRO A 845 -30.93 10.84 9.50
CA PRO A 845 -30.04 10.02 10.32
C PRO A 845 -28.78 9.62 9.54
N THR A 846 -27.63 9.55 10.20
CA THR A 846 -26.32 9.26 9.61
C THR A 846 -25.55 8.25 10.44
N ARG A 847 -25.04 7.18 9.81
CA ARG A 847 -24.18 6.13 10.37
C ARG A 847 -22.91 6.08 9.53
N LEU A 848 -21.71 6.33 10.04
CA LEU A 848 -20.54 6.32 9.15
C LEU A 848 -20.20 4.92 8.67
N VAL A 849 -20.15 3.97 9.61
CA VAL A 849 -19.86 2.57 9.33
C VAL A 849 -20.98 1.72 9.91
N ALA A 850 -21.56 0.84 9.10
CA ALA A 850 -22.66 -0.02 9.49
C ALA A 850 -22.40 -1.49 9.14
N PHE A 851 -22.55 -2.38 10.12
CA PHE A 851 -22.43 -3.84 9.95
C PHE A 851 -23.77 -4.52 10.21
N TYR A 852 -24.21 -5.37 9.27
CA TYR A 852 -25.47 -6.10 9.36
C TYR A 852 -25.25 -7.60 9.21
N GLY A 853 -25.84 -8.40 10.11
CA GLY A 853 -25.83 -9.86 10.07
C GLY A 853 -24.77 -10.49 10.98
N ARG A 854 -24.47 -11.78 10.76
CA ARG A 854 -23.56 -12.62 11.59
C ARG A 854 -22.11 -12.68 11.09
N GLY A 855 -21.69 -11.69 10.32
CA GLY A 855 -20.35 -11.62 9.74
C GLY A 855 -19.24 -11.38 10.76
N SER A 856 -17.99 -11.44 10.31
CA SER A 856 -16.85 -10.98 11.10
C SER A 856 -16.20 -9.77 10.45
N ALA A 857 -15.96 -8.74 11.25
CA ALA A 857 -15.35 -7.50 10.84
C ALA A 857 -14.26 -7.04 11.82
N LEU A 858 -13.17 -6.53 11.28
CA LEU A 858 -12.04 -5.99 12.01
C LEU A 858 -11.78 -4.55 11.56
N LEU A 859 -11.92 -3.60 12.48
CA LEU A 859 -11.55 -2.20 12.31
C LEU A 859 -10.25 -1.98 13.07
N VAL A 860 -9.24 -1.45 12.38
CA VAL A 860 -7.95 -1.11 12.97
C VAL A 860 -7.47 0.24 12.48
N ASN A 861 -7.08 1.12 13.40
CA ASN A 861 -6.44 2.42 13.08
C ASN A 861 -7.28 3.35 12.18
N ASN A 862 -8.62 3.26 12.19
CA ASN A 862 -9.48 4.12 11.38
C ASN A 862 -9.86 5.42 12.13
N TYR A 863 -10.23 6.43 11.34
CA TYR A 863 -10.81 7.68 11.84
C TYR A 863 -12.20 7.89 11.27
N LEU A 864 -13.19 7.93 12.15
CA LEU A 864 -14.59 8.11 11.81
C LEU A 864 -15.05 9.48 12.33
N ALA A 865 -15.46 10.40 11.45
CA ALA A 865 -15.92 11.74 11.85
C ALA A 865 -17.32 12.10 11.31
N ALA A 866 -18.32 12.14 12.21
CA ALA A 866 -19.71 12.42 11.88
C ALA A 866 -20.07 13.85 12.32
N THR A 867 -20.42 14.71 11.35
CA THR A 867 -20.61 16.14 11.63
C THR A 867 -21.95 16.75 11.24
N ARG A 868 -22.79 16.00 10.52
CA ARG A 868 -24.06 16.47 9.95
C ARG A 868 -25.10 15.35 9.89
N GLY A 869 -26.34 15.66 10.23
CA GLY A 869 -27.44 14.70 10.40
C GLY A 869 -28.34 15.03 11.59
N THR A 870 -29.49 14.36 11.68
CA THR A 870 -30.44 14.45 12.80
C THR A 870 -30.22 13.39 13.87
N ASP A 871 -29.56 12.28 13.51
CA ASP A 871 -29.10 11.23 14.41
C ASP A 871 -27.73 10.75 13.93
N LEU A 872 -26.67 11.21 14.59
CA LEU A 872 -25.30 10.94 14.21
C LEU A 872 -24.81 9.70 14.94
N VAL A 873 -24.40 8.70 14.18
CA VAL A 873 -23.82 7.45 14.65
C VAL A 873 -22.45 7.26 14.01
N GLY A 874 -21.41 7.07 14.82
CA GLY A 874 -20.09 6.72 14.31
C GLY A 874 -20.06 5.30 13.76
N LEU A 875 -20.33 4.33 14.63
CA LEU A 875 -20.34 2.91 14.30
C LEU A 875 -21.67 2.28 14.68
N TYR A 876 -22.28 1.54 13.75
CA TYR A 876 -23.53 0.83 13.96
C TYR A 876 -23.34 -0.66 13.65
N ALA A 877 -23.76 -1.53 14.55
CA ALA A 877 -23.69 -2.98 14.38
C ALA A 877 -25.03 -3.62 14.73
N ARG A 878 -25.50 -4.54 13.89
CA ARG A 878 -26.74 -5.28 14.14
C ARG A 878 -26.67 -6.70 13.59
N GLY A 879 -27.25 -7.68 14.29
CA GLY A 879 -27.46 -9.02 13.73
C GLY A 879 -26.48 -10.11 14.16
N GLY A 880 -25.70 -9.85 15.19
CA GLY A 880 -24.76 -10.81 15.76
C GLY A 880 -23.44 -10.95 15.05
N ALA A 881 -22.97 -9.84 14.48
CA ALA A 881 -21.63 -9.72 13.95
C ALA A 881 -20.58 -9.94 15.05
N GLN A 882 -19.45 -10.55 14.69
CA GLN A 882 -18.22 -10.50 15.47
C GLN A 882 -17.43 -9.28 15.03
N LEU A 883 -17.32 -8.28 15.90
CA LEU A 883 -16.75 -6.99 15.59
C LEU A 883 -15.59 -6.68 16.52
N ALA A 884 -14.40 -6.53 15.96
CA ALA A 884 -13.24 -6.03 16.69
C ALA A 884 -12.92 -4.60 16.22
N VAL A 885 -12.81 -3.67 17.17
CA VAL A 885 -12.49 -2.25 16.94
C VAL A 885 -11.24 -1.95 17.76
N ILE A 886 -10.14 -1.64 17.07
CA ILE A 886 -8.80 -1.59 17.67
C ILE A 886 -8.09 -0.31 17.23
N ASN A 887 -7.66 0.51 18.19
CA ASN A 887 -6.94 1.77 17.91
C ASN A 887 -7.72 2.73 16.99
N ASP A 888 -9.05 2.68 17.01
CA ASP A 888 -9.89 3.55 16.19
C ASP A 888 -10.28 4.83 16.93
N VAL A 889 -10.56 5.90 16.18
CA VAL A 889 -11.13 7.14 16.73
C VAL A 889 -12.48 7.42 16.08
N ILE A 890 -13.49 7.57 16.93
CA ILE A 890 -14.87 7.84 16.56
C ILE A 890 -15.25 9.22 17.11
N GLU A 891 -15.29 10.22 16.23
CA GLU A 891 -15.65 11.60 16.54
C GLU A 891 -17.05 11.91 16.02
N VAL A 892 -17.92 12.40 16.89
CA VAL A 892 -19.29 12.81 16.55
C VAL A 892 -19.53 14.22 17.06
N GLU A 893 -19.62 15.17 16.14
CA GLU A 893 -19.75 16.60 16.43
C GLU A 893 -20.81 17.24 15.51
N ALA A 894 -22.03 17.48 16.00
CA ALA A 894 -23.02 18.15 15.17
C ALA A 894 -22.64 19.62 14.92
N VAL A 895 -22.37 19.97 13.66
CA VAL A 895 -22.16 21.37 13.25
C VAL A 895 -23.52 22.05 13.16
N ALA A 896 -23.86 22.88 14.15
CA ALA A 896 -25.18 23.49 14.31
C ALA A 896 -25.76 24.07 12.98
N PRO A 897 -26.90 23.55 12.48
CA PRO A 897 -27.69 24.25 11.49
C PRO A 897 -28.42 25.42 12.16
N SER A 898 -28.64 26.50 11.42
CA SER A 898 -29.38 27.67 11.84
C SER A 898 -30.88 27.35 12.01
N ALA A 899 -31.27 26.63 13.07
CA ALA A 899 -32.58 26.62 13.76
C ALA A 899 -32.82 25.28 14.52
N SER A 900 -32.62 25.29 15.84
CA SER A 900 -33.52 24.68 16.85
C SER A 900 -34.04 23.23 16.72
N ARG A 901 -33.37 22.30 16.02
CA ARG A 901 -33.70 20.86 16.08
C ARG A 901 -32.76 20.12 17.04
N GLU A 902 -33.35 19.25 17.87
CA GLU A 902 -32.58 18.31 18.70
C GLU A 902 -31.85 17.30 17.80
N VAL A 903 -30.56 17.11 18.01
CA VAL A 903 -29.73 16.16 17.25
C VAL A 903 -29.28 15.04 18.17
N ALA A 904 -29.67 13.80 17.88
CA ALA A 904 -29.15 12.64 18.61
C ALA A 904 -27.69 12.39 18.20
N LYS A 905 -26.83 12.10 19.18
CA LYS A 905 -25.40 11.81 18.97
C LYS A 905 -25.04 10.52 19.67
N ARG A 906 -24.54 9.56 18.89
CA ARG A 906 -24.18 8.22 19.35
C ARG A 906 -22.82 7.80 18.81
N GLY A 907 -21.95 7.31 19.67
CA GLY A 907 -20.61 6.85 19.27
C GLY A 907 -20.69 5.50 18.56
N LEU A 908 -20.93 4.47 19.37
CA LEU A 908 -21.16 3.09 18.94
C LEU A 908 -22.57 2.65 19.33
N VAL A 909 -23.27 2.03 18.39
CA VAL A 909 -24.59 1.46 18.59
C VAL A 909 -24.55 -0.01 18.19
N ALA A 910 -25.01 -0.88 19.08
CA ALA A 910 -25.18 -2.30 18.83
C ALA A 910 -26.63 -2.72 19.08
N GLU A 911 -27.20 -3.54 18.20
CA GLU A 911 -28.59 -3.99 18.31
C GLU A 911 -28.71 -5.48 17.96
N ASP A 912 -29.59 -6.19 18.68
CA ASP A 912 -30.03 -7.55 18.32
C ASP A 912 -28.86 -8.52 18.00
N MET A 913 -27.89 -8.59 18.92
CA MET A 913 -26.62 -9.26 18.68
C MET A 913 -26.69 -10.79 18.78
N GLY A 914 -27.75 -11.40 19.31
CA GLY A 914 -28.01 -12.84 19.18
C GLY A 914 -26.85 -13.83 19.44
N GLY A 915 -25.80 -13.44 20.20
CA GLY A 915 -24.57 -14.21 20.43
C GLY A 915 -23.27 -13.69 19.78
N GLY A 916 -23.32 -12.66 18.93
CA GLY A 916 -22.14 -12.00 18.34
C GLY A 916 -21.39 -11.12 19.34
N LEU A 917 -20.06 -11.11 19.24
CA LEU A 917 -19.14 -10.46 20.18
C LEU A 917 -18.70 -9.08 19.67
N ILE A 918 -18.56 -8.12 20.58
CA ILE A 918 -17.92 -6.82 20.30
C ILE A 918 -16.67 -6.71 21.16
N ASP A 919 -15.53 -6.46 20.52
CA ASP A 919 -14.25 -6.18 21.18
C ASP A 919 -13.86 -4.73 20.90
N LEU A 920 -13.65 -3.94 21.96
CA LEU A 920 -13.16 -2.57 21.86
C LEU A 920 -11.82 -2.49 22.59
N VAL A 921 -10.76 -2.18 21.85
CA VAL A 921 -9.40 -2.08 22.38
C VAL A 921 -8.81 -0.74 21.95
N ASN A 922 -8.30 0.04 22.90
CA ASN A 922 -7.65 1.34 22.66
C ASN A 922 -8.47 2.26 21.73
N THR A 923 -9.80 2.26 21.86
CA THR A 923 -10.67 3.06 21.00
C THR A 923 -11.08 4.37 21.69
N VAL A 924 -11.03 5.50 20.97
CA VAL A 924 -11.58 6.78 21.45
C VAL A 924 -12.96 6.99 20.86
N VAL A 925 -13.93 7.28 21.73
CA VAL A 925 -15.24 7.81 21.33
C VAL A 925 -15.37 9.23 21.87
N LEU A 926 -15.43 10.20 20.97
CA LEU A 926 -15.53 11.63 21.27
C LEU A 926 -16.89 12.16 20.79
N LEU A 927 -17.77 12.53 21.72
CA LEU A 927 -19.02 13.21 21.41
C LEU A 927 -18.91 14.68 21.82
N ARG A 928 -19.09 15.61 20.86
CA ARG A 928 -19.06 17.06 21.11
C ARG A 928 -20.44 17.68 21.06
N ASP A 929 -20.78 18.47 22.06
CA ASP A 929 -22.01 19.25 22.12
C ASP A 929 -21.77 20.74 22.36
N ASP A 930 -21.55 21.46 21.26
CA ASP A 930 -21.22 22.90 21.25
C ASP A 930 -22.40 23.82 21.61
N ALA A 931 -23.63 23.32 21.69
CA ALA A 931 -24.82 24.19 21.75
C ALA A 931 -25.98 23.69 22.61
N GLY A 932 -25.80 22.62 23.41
CA GLY A 932 -26.90 22.05 24.21
C GLY A 932 -28.06 21.57 23.34
N LEU A 933 -27.76 21.19 22.09
CA LEU A 933 -28.71 20.78 21.07
C LEU A 933 -29.03 19.28 21.14
N THR A 934 -28.36 18.54 22.02
CA THR A 934 -28.50 17.09 22.14
C THR A 934 -29.07 16.72 23.51
N PRO A 935 -30.30 16.19 23.58
CA PRO A 935 -30.76 15.51 24.77
C PRO A 935 -30.01 14.18 24.90
N ASN A 936 -29.27 14.00 26.01
CA ASN A 936 -28.67 12.71 26.40
C ASN A 936 -27.77 12.06 25.33
N PRO A 937 -26.61 12.64 24.99
CA PRO A 937 -25.63 11.98 24.10
C PRO A 937 -25.17 10.63 24.67
N VAL A 938 -25.01 9.62 23.81
CA VAL A 938 -24.70 8.23 24.22
C VAL A 938 -23.39 7.75 23.58
N ALA A 939 -22.35 7.50 24.37
CA ALA A 939 -21.08 7.01 23.84
C ALA A 939 -21.19 5.55 23.35
N LEU A 940 -21.87 4.70 24.13
CA LEU A 940 -22.13 3.29 23.83
C LEU A 940 -23.61 2.99 24.06
N ASP A 941 -24.31 2.48 23.04
CA ASP A 941 -25.73 2.07 23.09
C ASP A 941 -25.84 0.57 22.77
N LEU A 942 -26.22 -0.25 23.76
CA LEU A 942 -26.00 -1.71 23.73
C LEU A 942 -27.23 -2.52 24.21
N PRO A 943 -27.41 -3.77 23.73
CA PRO A 943 -28.51 -4.64 24.15
C PRO A 943 -28.20 -5.43 25.45
N ASP A 944 -29.24 -6.01 26.07
CA ASP A 944 -29.14 -6.80 27.31
C ASP A 944 -28.24 -8.01 27.17
N GLY A 945 -27.26 -8.16 28.08
CA GLY A 945 -26.34 -9.30 28.06
C GLY A 945 -25.50 -9.38 26.78
N ALA A 946 -25.28 -8.26 26.08
CA ALA A 946 -24.38 -8.18 24.94
C ALA A 946 -23.05 -8.85 25.30
N PRO A 947 -22.66 -9.94 24.62
CA PRO A 947 -21.43 -10.62 24.97
C PRO A 947 -20.28 -9.73 24.45
N PHE A 948 -19.52 -9.17 25.38
CA PHE A 948 -18.22 -8.59 25.08
C PHE A 948 -17.20 -9.72 25.14
N GLY A 949 -16.28 -9.76 24.18
CA GLY A 949 -15.07 -10.55 24.35
C GLY A 949 -14.07 -9.77 25.20
N GLN A 950 -13.80 -8.53 24.83
CA GLN A 950 -12.75 -7.70 25.43
C GLN A 950 -13.09 -6.19 25.40
N LEU A 951 -12.95 -5.52 26.55
CA LEU A 951 -13.04 -4.06 26.68
C LEU A 951 -11.80 -3.54 27.42
N ASP A 952 -10.84 -3.00 26.68
CA ASP A 952 -9.55 -2.58 27.24
C ASP A 952 -9.13 -1.18 26.79
N ASN A 953 -8.82 -0.33 27.77
CA ASN A 953 -8.21 1.00 27.58
C ASN A 953 -8.95 1.90 26.61
N ASN A 954 -10.27 1.87 26.65
CA ASN A 954 -11.08 2.75 25.83
C ASN A 954 -11.27 4.10 26.51
N LEU A 955 -11.28 5.16 25.71
CA LEU A 955 -11.59 6.52 26.14
C LEU A 955 -12.98 6.90 25.65
N LEU A 956 -13.92 7.05 26.58
CA LEU A 956 -15.28 7.48 26.25
C LEU A 956 -15.51 8.88 26.80
N PHE A 957 -15.66 9.85 25.90
CA PHE A 957 -15.82 11.25 26.29
C PHE A 957 -17.03 11.92 25.64
N VAL A 958 -17.72 12.68 26.48
CA VAL A 958 -18.86 13.52 26.08
C VAL A 958 -18.59 14.94 26.57
N GLU A 959 -18.35 15.84 25.63
CA GLU A 959 -18.16 17.26 25.89
C GLU A 959 -19.51 17.98 25.85
N ALA A 960 -20.08 18.30 27.02
CA ALA A 960 -21.31 19.10 27.11
C ALA A 960 -20.99 20.56 27.45
N ALA A 961 -21.37 21.48 26.56
CA ALA A 961 -21.24 22.92 26.80
C ALA A 961 -22.13 23.38 27.98
N GLU A 962 -21.48 23.74 29.07
CA GLU A 962 -21.93 24.74 30.07
C GLU A 962 -23.18 24.51 30.95
N ARG A 963 -23.81 23.32 31.01
CA ARG A 963 -24.95 23.10 31.96
C ARG A 963 -24.78 22.00 33.02
N GLY A 964 -23.58 21.86 33.57
CA GLY A 964 -23.35 21.08 34.80
C GLY A 964 -23.51 19.55 34.68
N GLN A 965 -23.86 19.03 33.52
CA GLN A 965 -23.82 17.59 33.22
C GLN A 965 -22.53 17.27 32.45
N ARG A 966 -21.46 16.97 33.18
CA ARG A 966 -20.21 16.44 32.62
C ARG A 966 -20.13 14.95 32.94
N GLY A 967 -20.33 14.07 31.97
CA GLY A 967 -20.21 12.63 32.18
C GLY A 967 -20.22 11.83 30.88
N ALA A 968 -19.43 10.76 30.83
CA ALA A 968 -19.63 9.70 29.84
C ALA A 968 -20.94 8.97 30.16
N TYR A 969 -21.73 8.66 29.14
CA TYR A 969 -22.97 7.90 29.27
C TYR A 969 -22.89 6.66 28.38
N ALA A 970 -23.08 5.49 29.00
CA ALA A 970 -23.42 4.26 28.30
C ALA A 970 -24.87 3.90 28.58
N VAL A 971 -25.56 3.37 27.58
CA VAL A 971 -26.92 2.83 27.71
C VAL A 971 -26.85 1.34 27.47
N VAL A 972 -27.32 0.56 28.44
CA VAL A 972 -27.53 -0.88 28.28
C VAL A 972 -29.00 -1.15 28.57
N SER A 973 -29.74 -1.56 27.55
CA SER A 973 -31.16 -1.96 27.70
C SER A 973 -32.05 -0.87 28.29
N GLY A 974 -31.78 0.37 27.86
CA GLY A 974 -32.48 1.55 28.35
C GLY A 974 -32.06 2.00 29.76
N GLN A 975 -31.16 1.29 30.45
CA GLN A 975 -30.54 1.77 31.69
C GLN A 975 -29.34 2.67 31.37
N GLN A 976 -29.34 3.88 31.93
CA GLN A 976 -28.27 4.86 31.74
C GLN A 976 -27.19 4.71 32.82
N TYR A 977 -25.95 4.56 32.40
CA TYR A 977 -24.76 4.55 33.26
C TYR A 977 -23.98 5.84 33.04
N GLY A 978 -24.18 6.81 33.93
CA GLY A 978 -23.37 8.01 33.97
C GLY A 978 -21.99 7.75 34.59
N ARG A 979 -21.14 8.79 34.60
CA ARG A 979 -19.76 8.75 35.13
C ARG A 979 -19.56 7.97 36.43
N ASP A 980 -20.41 8.21 37.43
CA ASP A 980 -20.27 7.60 38.77
C ASP A 980 -20.75 6.13 38.83
N ALA A 981 -21.57 5.70 37.87
CA ALA A 981 -22.09 4.34 37.75
C ALA A 981 -21.38 3.52 36.66
N PHE A 982 -20.49 4.13 35.88
CA PHE A 982 -19.81 3.49 34.76
C PHE A 982 -18.85 2.38 35.21
N GLY A 983 -18.25 2.48 36.40
CA GLY A 983 -17.49 1.37 36.98
C GLY A 983 -18.35 0.11 37.20
N ALA A 984 -19.63 0.28 37.54
CA ALA A 984 -20.57 -0.84 37.64
C ALA A 984 -20.96 -1.39 36.27
N PHE A 985 -21.03 -0.53 35.23
CA PHE A 985 -21.15 -0.97 33.84
C PHE A 985 -19.94 -1.83 33.43
N VAL A 986 -18.70 -1.35 33.62
CA VAL A 986 -17.48 -2.12 33.26
C VAL A 986 -17.43 -3.47 33.99
N ALA A 987 -17.82 -3.51 35.26
CA ALA A 987 -17.91 -4.76 36.03
C ALA A 987 -19.01 -5.70 35.49
N LEU A 988 -20.12 -5.16 34.98
CA LEU A 988 -21.20 -5.94 34.38
C LEU A 988 -20.78 -6.60 33.05
N VAL A 989 -19.93 -5.94 32.27
CA VAL A 989 -19.48 -6.43 30.94
C VAL A 989 -18.10 -7.08 30.95
N GLY A 990 -17.45 -7.20 32.12
CA GLY A 990 -16.19 -7.95 32.30
C GLY A 990 -14.91 -7.28 31.76
N GLY A 991 -14.89 -5.95 31.60
CA GLY A 991 -13.77 -5.21 31.01
C GLY A 991 -12.67 -4.78 31.99
N ALA A 992 -11.46 -4.50 31.48
CA ALA A 992 -10.36 -3.92 32.25
C ALA A 992 -10.43 -2.37 32.32
N GLN A 993 -9.31 -1.73 32.69
CA GLN A 993 -9.19 -0.28 32.94
C GLN A 993 -9.73 0.57 31.78
N ASN A 994 -10.73 1.41 32.04
CA ASN A 994 -11.30 2.36 31.08
C ASN A 994 -11.27 3.77 31.69
N LEU A 995 -10.89 4.79 30.92
CA LEU A 995 -10.69 6.13 31.45
C LEU A 995 -11.96 7.00 31.30
N ILE A 996 -12.49 7.47 32.43
CA ILE A 996 -13.73 8.29 32.51
C ILE A 996 -13.41 9.74 32.94
N LEU A 997 -12.14 10.14 32.87
CA LEU A 997 -11.74 11.52 33.13
C LEU A 997 -11.83 12.33 31.82
N PRO A 998 -12.24 13.61 31.87
CA PRO A 998 -12.21 14.46 30.68
C PRO A 998 -10.78 14.47 30.10
N PRO A 999 -10.58 14.07 28.84
CA PRO A 999 -9.33 14.34 28.16
C PRO A 999 -9.13 15.86 28.16
N LEU A 1000 -7.96 16.31 28.62
CA LEU A 1000 -7.60 17.72 28.53
C LEU A 1000 -7.05 17.93 27.12
N PHE A 1001 -7.76 18.63 26.25
CA PHE A 1001 -7.25 18.98 24.92
C PHE A 1001 -6.40 20.27 24.97
N GLN A 1002 -5.47 20.45 24.03
CA GLN A 1002 -4.71 21.70 23.90
C GLN A 1002 -5.66 22.86 23.59
N SER A 1003 -5.74 23.86 24.46
CA SER A 1003 -6.50 25.08 24.19
C SER A 1003 -5.74 25.98 23.21
N HIS A 1004 -6.36 26.49 22.14
CA HIS A 1004 -5.81 27.67 21.46
C HIS A 1004 -6.86 28.65 20.90
N ALA A 1005 -6.43 29.90 20.93
CA ALA A 1005 -7.19 31.13 20.73
C ALA A 1005 -7.85 31.27 19.34
N LEU A 1006 -9.17 31.51 19.36
CA LEU A 1006 -9.98 32.41 18.53
C LEU A 1006 -9.80 32.56 17.00
N GLU A 1007 -8.97 31.80 16.29
CA GLU A 1007 -8.91 31.84 14.83
C GLU A 1007 -9.33 30.51 14.17
N HIS A 1008 -10.64 30.44 13.86
CA HIS A 1008 -11.30 29.65 12.83
C HIS A 1008 -11.09 28.12 12.74
N ARG A 1009 -12.03 27.40 13.38
CA ARG A 1009 -12.64 26.10 12.96
C ARG A 1009 -11.70 24.96 12.55
N ARG A 1010 -10.50 24.87 13.12
CA ARG A 1010 -9.81 23.59 13.30
C ARG A 1010 -9.56 23.46 14.79
N SER A 1011 -10.41 22.71 15.48
CA SER A 1011 -10.03 22.16 16.77
C SER A 1011 -8.76 21.35 16.54
N ASN A 1012 -7.65 21.79 17.13
CA ASN A 1012 -6.45 20.97 17.20
C ASN A 1012 -6.76 19.90 18.25
N ASN A 1013 -7.28 18.74 17.83
CA ASN A 1013 -7.73 17.62 18.67
C ASN A 1013 -6.58 16.93 19.45
N ARG A 1014 -5.42 17.59 19.59
CA ARG A 1014 -4.31 17.10 20.39
C ARG A 1014 -4.67 17.11 21.86
N LEU A 1015 -4.50 15.96 22.51
CA LEU A 1015 -4.48 15.87 23.96
C LEU A 1015 -3.36 16.80 24.47
N SER A 1016 -3.68 17.62 25.46
CA SER A 1016 -2.71 18.42 26.21
C SER A 1016 -1.84 17.52 27.08
N ASP A 1017 -0.68 18.03 27.48
CA ASP A 1017 0.29 17.27 28.25
C ASP A 1017 -0.19 16.82 29.63
N ARG A 1018 -1.30 17.39 30.11
CA ARG A 1018 -1.91 17.05 31.39
C ARG A 1018 -3.12 16.13 31.25
N SER A 1019 -3.46 15.72 30.03
CA SER A 1019 -4.64 14.89 29.78
C SER A 1019 -4.46 13.53 30.45
N PRO A 1020 -5.38 13.11 31.33
CA PRO A 1020 -5.35 11.76 31.89
C PRO A 1020 -5.55 10.67 30.84
N ALA A 1021 -5.91 11.05 29.61
CA ALA A 1021 -6.12 10.17 28.47
C ALA A 1021 -4.96 10.12 27.46
N ARG A 1022 -3.89 10.92 27.67
CA ARG A 1022 -2.72 10.89 26.80
C ARG A 1022 -2.01 9.54 26.89
N ASP A 1023 -2.05 8.94 28.08
CA ASP A 1023 -1.41 7.68 28.42
C ASP A 1023 -2.46 6.73 29.06
N ALA A 1024 -3.51 6.36 28.34
CA ALA A 1024 -4.34 5.21 28.72
C ALA A 1024 -4.16 4.11 27.64
N GLY A 1025 -3.94 2.85 28.03
CA GLY A 1025 -3.36 1.82 27.12
C GLY A 1025 -2.69 0.67 27.90
N ARG A 1026 -2.46 -0.48 27.26
CA ARG A 1026 -1.79 -1.65 27.87
C ARG A 1026 -0.31 -1.58 27.57
N ALA A 1027 0.55 -1.74 28.59
CA ALA A 1027 2.02 -1.61 28.59
C ALA A 1027 2.81 -2.35 27.47
N GLU A 1028 2.15 -3.07 26.56
CA GLU A 1028 2.76 -3.82 25.47
C GLU A 1028 2.61 -3.06 24.15
N GLY A 1029 3.73 -2.57 23.58
CA GLY A 1029 3.83 -2.23 22.15
C GLY A 1029 3.67 -0.76 21.72
N ALA A 1030 3.79 0.23 22.61
CA ALA A 1030 3.82 1.65 22.24
C ALA A 1030 5.21 2.29 22.49
N PRO A 1031 5.70 3.19 21.60
CA PRO A 1031 7.04 3.79 21.69
C PRO A 1031 7.22 4.66 22.96
N ALA A 1032 8.47 4.75 23.43
CA ALA A 1032 8.84 5.47 24.67
C ALA A 1032 8.71 7.01 24.57
N GLU A 1033 8.73 7.54 23.36
CA GLU A 1033 8.56 8.96 23.04
C GLU A 1033 7.34 9.15 22.13
N ASP A 1034 6.72 10.34 22.19
CA ASP A 1034 5.68 10.72 21.23
C ASP A 1034 6.27 11.19 19.90
N ARG A 1035 5.41 11.47 18.90
CA ARG A 1035 5.83 11.97 17.56
C ARG A 1035 6.62 13.31 17.55
N PHE A 1036 6.85 13.93 18.69
CA PHE A 1036 7.67 15.15 18.86
C PHE A 1036 8.95 14.90 19.66
N GLY A 1037 9.30 13.64 19.96
CA GLY A 1037 10.46 13.28 20.76
C GLY A 1037 10.29 13.64 22.24
N ALA A 1038 9.06 13.78 22.73
CA ALA A 1038 8.79 14.01 24.14
C ALA A 1038 8.67 12.65 24.85
N PRO A 1039 9.44 12.39 25.93
CA PRO A 1039 9.31 11.18 26.74
C PRO A 1039 7.89 11.09 27.32
N ARG A 1040 7.27 9.92 27.17
CA ARG A 1040 5.89 9.73 27.65
C ARG A 1040 5.86 9.70 29.19
N PRO A 1041 4.91 10.39 29.85
CA PRO A 1041 4.86 10.52 31.31
C PRO A 1041 4.74 9.22 32.10
N GLN A 1042 4.23 8.14 31.48
CA GLN A 1042 3.89 6.87 32.13
C GLN A 1042 4.71 5.66 31.62
N GLY A 1043 5.73 5.88 30.79
CA GLY A 1043 6.58 4.83 30.24
C GLY A 1043 6.05 4.20 28.92
N PRO A 1044 6.80 3.23 28.35
CA PRO A 1044 6.42 2.55 27.11
C PRO A 1044 5.12 1.75 27.25
N GLY A 1045 4.37 1.65 26.16
CA GLY A 1045 3.18 0.80 26.10
C GLY A 1045 1.85 1.45 26.49
N VAL A 1046 1.63 2.75 26.30
CA VAL A 1046 0.31 3.31 26.63
C VAL A 1046 -0.08 4.38 25.59
N ASP A 1047 -1.02 4.07 24.69
CA ASP A 1047 -1.47 5.01 23.64
C ASP A 1047 -2.93 4.81 23.16
N ILE A 1048 -3.64 5.92 22.93
CA ILE A 1048 -4.98 5.97 22.29
C ILE A 1048 -5.03 6.95 21.09
N GLY A 1049 -3.89 7.34 20.51
CA GLY A 1049 -3.81 8.39 19.49
C GLY A 1049 -3.86 7.94 18.02
N HIS A 1050 -5.00 8.09 17.33
CA HIS A 1050 -5.10 8.07 15.85
C HIS A 1050 -4.18 9.10 15.15
N HIS A 1051 -3.80 10.19 15.83
CA HIS A 1051 -3.09 11.32 15.20
C HIS A 1051 -1.56 11.25 15.25
N GLU A 1052 -0.96 10.09 15.54
CA GLU A 1052 0.49 9.93 15.42
C GLU A 1052 0.97 9.50 14.02
N TYR A 1053 0.06 9.07 13.13
CA TYR A 1053 0.40 8.82 11.73
C TYR A 1053 0.36 10.12 10.91
N ALA A 1054 1.49 10.48 10.30
CA ALA A 1054 1.57 11.38 9.15
C ALA A 1054 2.16 10.57 7.97
N PRO A 1055 1.84 10.97 6.72
CA PRO A 1055 1.34 10.16 5.61
C PRO A 1055 2.11 8.90 5.19
#